data_AF-A0AB74IPK8-F1
#
_entry.id   AF-A0AB74IPK8-F1
#
_cell.length_a   1.000
_cell.length_b   1.000
_cell.length_c   1.000
_cell.angle_alpha   90.00
_cell.angle_beta   90.00
_cell.angle_gamma   90.00
#
_symmetry.space_group_name_H-M   'P 1'
#
loop_
_entity.id
_entity.type
_entity.pdbx_description
1 polymer ?
#
loop_
_entity_poly.entity_id
_entity_poly.type
_entity_poly.pdbx_seq_one_letter_code
_entity_poly.pdbx_strand_id
1 'polypeptide(L)'
;MIRRKPVFASALGKKFIRCLSDRRIKQIQRDHRKRSRDPSSVFEGALTGELRVDSRMSAQVFLSATLSRRDNPISVVEELVASQHGLENLHLAFNQDTGADYIDKTLQPVLSWLQYPALKSASNGLYLSRIIQALVEPPTSKFWNALYENVKYETVSEQSMQCFAWLLLRLLTQSPKVRPSDMMIAKDTLLRRVLADSSDPTTCDLGQRIRRLCDERESGKAPRSFQAQHDNDFYDFRDISTIPTIQELLTDDMSRLLRSVEFYDETSVPKRRRKYFESQYRLYRQDFLEEVKEAYHKAPSAEENQPDASTMTYKVELAGSSCEDASKKHGQHPWALKLKCLGGLTELQDLNHEERQKYIAEETDFILDQSLAVLHADGKPIAIVKVVREAALLANSIICIQIPNRKSTQEELFSMFNASTLEIVLLGVAGFAHEPVLNRLQKPTELPFEEELLHKGVHNRPRDSATLENQGIEKIVQKLGSKSDFDLQEALGLREAVTLDPSQTASLIAGLKQRVGLVQGPPGTGKSFIGALAAKAVHYHTDEKILVICHTNRALDQYIQDIIKIGVDRSEISAGNRHHNSDTMKFVRRSETDASTEAEDLKDLYLGLTQLGQMRDHLKGMAMQGDGKYSLAFDISLETDGITRVNDRHYLIRRWVEGNDPGLFPEKKKYSAVWDLPSSRRKELVDEWKSKSKISNEKLSAFLEKAKRHDELLTQARSAKGQLDEQIIRSKRIIACTTSGAAKYGQVQSEAPGVIIVEEAGQVLESHIVTALNPLAKQLIMIGDHKQLRPFINYKLSVEKGDGYDLNRSMFERLILQGYTHQVLAQQHRMRPEISNLVRHLTYPTLIDAPKTQGRPDLLGHSSNVIFVDHEHREDRVDLDKRKVNERASKRNTFEAQMALKTVKYLLQQNYDSSSIVVLTPYLGQLKRLQEVFEEEVEAVLSNSDVTNLEKNGLIKHKSEVNPSERWKSLNNARTTAAHGDKSSSAKVPSTTFEQLDADTIDGLNHSKLPVVESEAIERGAPKANRRRKKRPKIQISTIDNYQGQESDIVVASLTRSNPEGEIGFLSSPERLNVLLSRARNALIMIGDSSTFKNARQGKEFWTHLFQLLEDGKHMYQGLPVKCQNHPQNTAILQTPEDFDEKCPEGARH
;
A
#
# COMPACT_ATOMS: atom_id res chain seq x y z
N MET A 1 -50.21 -56.15 -23.46
CA MET A 1 -50.54 -57.57 -23.19
C MET A 1 -49.34 -58.20 -22.46
N ILE A 2 -49.45 -59.10 -21.47
CA ILE A 2 -50.61 -59.77 -20.85
C ILE A 2 -50.46 -59.81 -19.30
N ARG A 3 -51.58 -60.08 -18.61
CA ARG A 3 -51.78 -60.06 -17.16
C ARG A 3 -51.32 -61.36 -16.44
N ARG A 4 -50.96 -61.21 -15.15
CA ARG A 4 -51.27 -62.10 -13.98
C ARG A 4 -50.76 -63.57 -13.95
N LYS A 5 -49.99 -63.90 -12.90
CA LYS A 5 -50.34 -64.74 -11.70
C LYS A 5 -51.26 -65.99 -11.87
N PRO A 6 -51.17 -67.06 -11.01
CA PRO A 6 -50.31 -67.25 -9.82
C PRO A 6 -49.72 -68.70 -9.56
N VAL A 7 -48.82 -68.78 -8.56
CA VAL A 7 -48.74 -69.72 -7.38
C VAL A 7 -49.60 -71.01 -7.43
N PHE A 8 -49.17 -72.24 -7.07
CA PHE A 8 -48.22 -72.71 -6.02
C PHE A 8 -47.32 -73.90 -6.55
N ALA A 9 -46.78 -74.93 -5.85
CA ALA A 9 -46.87 -75.46 -4.47
C ALA A 9 -45.60 -76.23 -3.99
N SER A 10 -45.17 -76.04 -2.73
CA SER A 10 -44.56 -77.03 -1.77
C SER A 10 -43.69 -76.31 -0.71
N ALA A 11 -44.07 -76.19 0.57
CA ALA A 11 -44.28 -77.21 1.61
C ALA A 11 -43.07 -77.46 2.56
N LEU A 12 -41.84 -77.05 2.22
CA LEU A 12 -40.67 -77.15 3.14
C LEU A 12 -40.21 -75.82 3.78
N GLY A 13 -40.44 -74.66 3.17
CA GLY A 13 -39.94 -73.38 3.68
C GLY A 13 -40.70 -72.73 4.87
N LYS A 14 -41.83 -73.27 5.31
CA LYS A 14 -42.85 -72.48 6.06
C LYS A 14 -42.62 -72.25 7.56
N LYS A 15 -41.65 -72.89 8.23
CA LYS A 15 -41.30 -72.59 9.64
C LYS A 15 -40.07 -71.68 9.79
N PHE A 16 -38.99 -71.91 9.04
CA PHE A 16 -37.76 -71.12 9.17
C PHE A 16 -37.92 -69.67 8.65
N ILE A 17 -38.61 -69.50 7.51
CA ILE A 17 -38.80 -68.18 6.89
C ILE A 17 -39.61 -67.24 7.79
N ARG A 18 -40.55 -67.72 8.60
CA ARG A 18 -41.45 -66.84 9.39
C ARG A 18 -40.78 -66.20 10.62
N CYS A 19 -39.75 -66.82 11.17
CA CYS A 19 -38.95 -66.21 12.25
C CYS A 19 -37.86 -65.28 11.66
N LEU A 20 -37.24 -65.69 10.54
CA LEU A 20 -36.29 -64.85 9.82
C LEU A 20 -36.96 -63.62 9.18
N SER A 21 -38.19 -63.70 8.68
CA SER A 21 -38.90 -62.54 8.13
C SER A 21 -39.16 -61.50 9.21
N ASP A 22 -39.61 -61.91 10.39
CA ASP A 22 -39.96 -60.98 11.46
C ASP A 22 -38.71 -60.37 12.11
N ARG A 23 -37.62 -61.16 12.28
CA ARG A 23 -36.31 -60.63 12.66
C ARG A 23 -35.72 -59.73 11.58
N ARG A 24 -35.76 -60.09 10.30
CA ARG A 24 -35.15 -59.31 9.20
C ARG A 24 -35.95 -58.07 8.85
N ILE A 25 -37.28 -58.04 9.04
CA ILE A 25 -38.09 -56.82 8.96
C ILE A 25 -37.80 -55.92 10.17
N LYS A 26 -37.74 -56.46 11.39
CA LYS A 26 -37.35 -55.67 12.58
C LYS A 26 -35.87 -55.22 12.52
N GLN A 27 -35.01 -55.94 11.80
CA GLN A 27 -33.64 -55.55 11.51
C GLN A 27 -33.61 -54.45 10.45
N ILE A 28 -34.26 -54.61 9.29
CA ILE A 28 -34.36 -53.57 8.24
C ILE A 28 -35.02 -52.29 8.79
N GLN A 29 -36.03 -52.41 9.67
CA GLN A 29 -36.62 -51.26 10.37
C GLN A 29 -35.67 -50.65 11.42
N ARG A 30 -34.82 -51.46 12.09
CA ARG A 30 -33.75 -50.95 12.98
C ARG A 30 -32.59 -50.33 12.21
N ASP A 31 -32.28 -50.83 11.02
CA ASP A 31 -31.15 -50.41 10.21
C ASP A 31 -31.51 -49.17 9.36
N HIS A 32 -32.77 -49.03 8.91
CA HIS A 32 -33.32 -47.73 8.49
C HIS A 32 -33.31 -46.72 9.65
N ARG A 33 -33.74 -47.11 10.86
CA ARG A 33 -33.68 -46.26 12.07
C ARG A 33 -32.26 -46.02 12.61
N LYS A 34 -31.23 -46.65 12.03
CA LYS A 34 -29.80 -46.38 12.29
C LYS A 34 -29.19 -45.52 11.18
N ARG A 35 -29.49 -45.80 9.91
CA ARG A 35 -29.11 -44.92 8.78
C ARG A 35 -29.72 -43.53 8.95
N SER A 36 -30.95 -43.42 9.45
CA SER A 36 -31.59 -42.14 9.81
C SER A 36 -31.04 -41.48 11.09
N ARG A 37 -29.78 -41.73 11.46
CA ARG A 37 -29.08 -41.12 12.61
C ARG A 37 -27.65 -40.69 12.30
N ASP A 38 -27.09 -41.08 11.15
CA ASP A 38 -25.82 -40.54 10.66
C ASP A 38 -26.13 -39.33 9.75
N PRO A 39 -25.70 -38.10 10.11
CA PRO A 39 -25.90 -36.93 9.27
C PRO A 39 -25.30 -37.06 7.87
N SER A 40 -24.15 -37.73 7.73
CA SER A 40 -23.50 -37.89 6.41
C SER A 40 -24.34 -38.77 5.48
N SER A 41 -24.78 -39.95 5.95
CA SER A 41 -25.69 -40.81 5.19
C SER A 41 -27.05 -40.16 4.87
N VAL A 42 -27.54 -39.23 5.70
CA VAL A 42 -28.77 -38.46 5.43
C VAL A 42 -28.54 -37.44 4.31
N PHE A 43 -27.43 -36.70 4.36
CA PHE A 43 -27.08 -35.70 3.36
C PHE A 43 -26.82 -36.36 1.99
N GLU A 44 -25.98 -37.39 1.94
CA GLU A 44 -25.67 -38.14 0.72
C GLU A 44 -26.91 -38.79 0.11
N GLY A 45 -27.78 -39.39 0.94
CA GLY A 45 -29.06 -39.95 0.48
C GLY A 45 -30.00 -38.92 -0.14
N ALA A 46 -29.97 -37.65 0.32
CA ALA A 46 -30.72 -36.56 -0.28
C ALA A 46 -30.08 -36.05 -1.58
N LEU A 47 -28.76 -36.08 -1.72
CA LEU A 47 -28.07 -35.73 -2.97
C LEU A 47 -28.26 -36.79 -4.07
N THR A 48 -28.35 -38.07 -3.73
CA THR A 48 -28.60 -39.16 -4.69
C THR A 48 -30.08 -39.36 -5.01
N GLY A 49 -31.00 -38.84 -4.19
CA GLY A 49 -32.44 -39.02 -4.33
C GLY A 49 -32.99 -40.29 -3.67
N GLU A 50 -32.17 -41.03 -2.91
CA GLU A 50 -32.63 -42.13 -2.05
C GLU A 50 -33.50 -41.65 -0.88
N LEU A 51 -33.27 -40.42 -0.41
CA LEU A 51 -34.03 -39.74 0.64
C LEU A 51 -34.77 -38.53 0.05
N ARG A 52 -36.08 -38.44 0.30
CA ARG A 52 -36.94 -37.36 -0.20
C ARG A 52 -37.27 -36.36 0.90
N VAL A 53 -37.26 -35.07 0.56
CA VAL A 53 -37.74 -34.00 1.44
C VAL A 53 -39.22 -33.73 1.16
N ASP A 54 -40.07 -34.48 1.87
CA ASP A 54 -41.52 -34.57 1.65
C ASP A 54 -42.38 -34.18 2.87
N SER A 55 -41.75 -33.81 4.00
CA SER A 55 -42.41 -33.39 5.23
C SER A 55 -41.54 -32.45 6.07
N ARG A 56 -42.14 -31.71 7.01
CA ARG A 56 -41.43 -30.89 8.02
C ARG A 56 -40.32 -31.69 8.74
N MET A 57 -40.54 -32.97 9.04
CA MET A 57 -39.56 -33.79 9.75
C MET A 57 -38.39 -34.25 8.85
N SER A 58 -38.66 -34.65 7.59
CA SER A 58 -37.59 -34.99 6.63
C SER A 58 -36.77 -33.74 6.24
N ALA A 59 -37.40 -32.56 6.16
CA ALA A 59 -36.71 -31.28 5.97
C ALA A 59 -35.83 -30.89 7.16
N GLN A 60 -36.32 -30.96 8.40
CA GLN A 60 -35.52 -30.68 9.59
C GLN A 60 -34.29 -31.60 9.69
N VAL A 61 -34.46 -32.88 9.38
CA VAL A 61 -33.37 -33.87 9.39
C VAL A 61 -32.34 -33.57 8.28
N PHE A 62 -32.78 -33.21 7.07
CA PHE A 62 -31.89 -32.81 5.97
C PHE A 62 -31.12 -31.51 6.27
N LEU A 63 -31.79 -30.44 6.72
CA LEU A 63 -31.14 -29.17 7.01
C LEU A 63 -30.17 -29.27 8.20
N SER A 64 -30.50 -30.08 9.22
CA SER A 64 -29.56 -30.41 10.31
C SER A 64 -28.35 -31.19 9.81
N ALA A 65 -28.52 -32.07 8.83
CA ALA A 65 -27.42 -32.82 8.22
C ALA A 65 -26.47 -31.90 7.43
N THR A 66 -27.02 -30.99 6.61
CA THR A 66 -26.23 -29.93 5.92
C THR A 66 -25.41 -29.11 6.92
N LEU A 67 -26.02 -28.66 8.02
CA LEU A 67 -25.33 -27.89 9.07
C LEU A 67 -24.27 -28.68 9.84
N SER A 68 -24.40 -30.01 9.94
CA SER A 68 -23.40 -30.86 10.62
C SER A 68 -22.05 -30.92 9.89
N ARG A 69 -22.04 -30.65 8.56
CA ARG A 69 -20.84 -30.65 7.72
C ARG A 69 -20.24 -29.25 7.52
N ARG A 70 -20.65 -28.26 8.32
CA ARG A 70 -20.28 -26.84 8.22
C ARG A 70 -18.77 -26.54 8.25
N ASP A 71 -17.96 -27.46 8.78
CA ASP A 71 -16.52 -27.29 8.95
C ASP A 71 -15.75 -27.30 7.60
N ASN A 72 -16.36 -27.84 6.53
CA ASN A 72 -15.94 -27.61 5.15
C ASN A 72 -17.13 -27.10 4.32
N PRO A 73 -17.46 -25.79 4.42
CA PRO A 73 -18.70 -25.26 3.84
C PRO A 73 -18.66 -25.24 2.31
N ILE A 74 -17.46 -25.12 1.72
CA ILE A 74 -17.27 -25.08 0.26
C ILE A 74 -17.68 -26.43 -0.36
N SER A 75 -17.19 -27.55 0.19
CA SER A 75 -17.56 -28.90 -0.27
C SER A 75 -19.07 -29.11 -0.21
N VAL A 76 -19.71 -28.78 0.92
CA VAL A 76 -21.17 -28.93 1.09
C VAL A 76 -21.96 -28.13 0.04
N VAL A 77 -21.52 -26.92 -0.28
CA VAL A 77 -22.15 -26.06 -1.29
C VAL A 77 -21.89 -26.55 -2.73
N GLU A 78 -20.68 -27.05 -3.01
CA GLU A 78 -20.34 -27.65 -4.31
C GLU A 78 -21.14 -28.94 -4.55
N GLU A 79 -21.20 -29.83 -3.56
CA GLU A 79 -21.99 -31.07 -3.57
C GLU A 79 -23.49 -30.80 -3.77
N LEU A 80 -24.06 -29.77 -3.13
CA LEU A 80 -25.45 -29.34 -3.32
C LEU A 80 -25.74 -28.82 -4.74
N VAL A 81 -24.78 -28.10 -5.35
CA VAL A 81 -24.93 -27.47 -6.68
C VAL A 81 -24.59 -28.43 -7.82
N ALA A 82 -23.74 -29.43 -7.58
CA ALA A 82 -23.38 -30.48 -8.53
C ALA A 82 -24.39 -31.65 -8.54
N SER A 83 -25.08 -31.91 -7.43
CA SER A 83 -26.15 -32.90 -7.34
C SER A 83 -27.38 -32.52 -8.19
N GLN A 84 -27.95 -33.51 -8.87
CA GLN A 84 -29.22 -33.40 -9.58
C GLN A 84 -30.40 -33.05 -8.64
N HIS A 85 -30.36 -33.50 -7.38
CA HIS A 85 -31.45 -33.35 -6.41
C HIS A 85 -31.13 -32.37 -5.26
N GLY A 86 -29.87 -31.93 -5.11
CA GLY A 86 -29.42 -31.13 -3.97
C GLY A 86 -30.14 -29.80 -3.82
N LEU A 87 -30.17 -28.99 -4.89
CA LEU A 87 -30.90 -27.72 -4.92
C LEU A 87 -32.44 -27.92 -4.84
N GLU A 88 -32.96 -29.02 -5.40
CA GLU A 88 -34.40 -29.34 -5.33
C GLU A 88 -34.82 -29.68 -3.90
N ASN A 89 -34.12 -30.59 -3.23
CA ASN A 89 -34.36 -30.95 -1.83
C ASN A 89 -34.14 -29.75 -0.88
N LEU A 90 -33.22 -28.83 -1.19
CA LEU A 90 -33.04 -27.59 -0.44
C LEU A 90 -34.22 -26.63 -0.62
N HIS A 91 -34.70 -26.41 -1.85
CA HIS A 91 -35.91 -25.64 -2.12
C HIS A 91 -37.14 -26.25 -1.42
N LEU A 92 -37.31 -27.57 -1.50
CA LEU A 92 -38.40 -28.29 -0.84
C LEU A 92 -38.32 -28.17 0.69
N ALA A 93 -37.13 -28.23 1.29
CA ALA A 93 -36.94 -28.12 2.73
C ALA A 93 -37.38 -26.76 3.29
N PHE A 94 -37.03 -25.67 2.58
CA PHE A 94 -37.42 -24.32 2.95
C PHE A 94 -38.92 -24.08 2.76
N ASN A 95 -39.56 -24.72 1.78
CA ASN A 95 -40.98 -24.54 1.46
C ASN A 95 -41.96 -25.47 2.23
N GLN A 96 -41.48 -26.28 3.20
CA GLN A 96 -42.35 -27.18 3.99
C GLN A 96 -43.31 -26.46 4.94
N ASP A 97 -42.83 -25.41 5.63
CA ASP A 97 -43.55 -24.74 6.71
C ASP A 97 -43.18 -23.24 6.70
N THR A 98 -44.18 -22.40 6.98
CA THR A 98 -44.15 -20.94 6.83
C THR A 98 -44.33 -20.21 8.17
N GLY A 99 -44.43 -20.94 9.29
CA GLY A 99 -44.57 -20.35 10.63
C GLY A 99 -43.23 -19.86 11.21
N ALA A 100 -43.28 -18.75 11.96
CA ALA A 100 -42.13 -18.15 12.63
C ALA A 100 -41.23 -19.14 13.39
N ASP A 101 -41.83 -20.05 14.16
CA ASP A 101 -41.13 -21.12 14.90
C ASP A 101 -40.22 -21.99 14.01
N TYR A 102 -40.66 -22.28 12.78
CA TYR A 102 -39.87 -23.04 11.82
C TYR A 102 -38.78 -22.17 11.17
N ILE A 103 -39.11 -20.91 10.85
CA ILE A 103 -38.15 -19.93 10.32
C ILE A 103 -36.99 -19.75 11.31
N ASP A 104 -37.26 -19.36 12.56
CA ASP A 104 -36.24 -19.09 13.57
C ASP A 104 -35.44 -20.32 14.00
N LYS A 105 -36.09 -21.49 14.17
CA LYS A 105 -35.41 -22.68 14.74
C LYS A 105 -34.84 -23.64 13.68
N THR A 106 -35.28 -23.55 12.43
CA THR A 106 -34.86 -24.48 11.36
C THR A 106 -34.17 -23.77 10.19
N LEU A 107 -34.67 -22.62 9.73
CA LEU A 107 -34.16 -21.96 8.52
C LEU A 107 -33.07 -20.92 8.83
N GLN A 108 -33.24 -20.11 9.87
CA GLN A 108 -32.31 -19.06 10.29
C GLN A 108 -30.86 -19.57 10.51
N PRO A 109 -30.61 -20.77 11.09
CA PRO A 109 -29.25 -21.28 11.25
C PRO A 109 -28.59 -21.60 9.89
N VAL A 110 -29.37 -22.05 8.90
CA VAL A 110 -28.91 -22.31 7.52
C VAL A 110 -28.65 -20.99 6.79
N LEU A 111 -29.52 -19.99 6.95
CA LEU A 111 -29.34 -18.65 6.39
C LEU A 111 -28.13 -17.93 6.99
N SER A 112 -27.82 -18.17 8.27
CA SER A 112 -26.61 -17.66 8.94
C SER A 112 -25.35 -18.37 8.45
N TRP A 113 -25.41 -19.69 8.22
CA TRP A 113 -24.31 -20.45 7.63
C TRP A 113 -23.99 -20.02 6.18
N LEU A 114 -25.02 -19.72 5.37
CA LEU A 114 -24.85 -19.18 4.01
C LEU A 114 -24.17 -17.79 3.96
N GLN A 115 -24.04 -17.10 5.10
CA GLN A 115 -23.31 -15.83 5.21
C GLN A 115 -21.80 -16.01 5.50
N TYR A 116 -21.32 -17.24 5.71
CA TYR A 116 -19.91 -17.51 6.04
C TYR A 116 -18.96 -16.99 4.93
N PRO A 117 -17.89 -16.24 5.26
CA PRO A 117 -17.01 -15.61 4.26
C PRO A 117 -16.44 -16.54 3.19
N ALA A 118 -16.13 -17.80 3.55
CA ALA A 118 -15.64 -18.82 2.61
C ALA A 118 -16.61 -19.12 1.46
N LEU A 119 -17.93 -18.97 1.68
CA LEU A 119 -18.96 -19.14 0.63
C LEU A 119 -19.09 -17.92 -0.28
N LYS A 120 -18.58 -16.75 0.13
CA LYS A 120 -18.51 -15.53 -0.68
C LYS A 120 -17.35 -15.58 -1.68
N SER A 121 -16.29 -16.33 -1.41
CA SER A 121 -15.13 -16.48 -2.32
C SER A 121 -15.25 -17.71 -3.24
N ALA A 122 -15.75 -18.84 -2.74
CA ALA A 122 -15.91 -20.10 -3.48
C ALA A 122 -16.56 -19.92 -4.88
N SER A 123 -15.87 -20.38 -5.93
CA SER A 123 -16.31 -20.30 -7.33
C SER A 123 -16.78 -18.88 -7.74
N ASN A 124 -16.04 -17.85 -7.32
CA ASN A 124 -16.40 -16.44 -7.50
C ASN A 124 -17.80 -16.05 -6.98
N GLY A 125 -18.31 -16.77 -5.97
CA GLY A 125 -19.65 -16.60 -5.42
C GLY A 125 -20.77 -17.21 -6.29
N LEU A 126 -20.45 -17.88 -7.40
CA LEU A 126 -21.44 -18.46 -8.33
C LEU A 126 -22.29 -19.56 -7.67
N TYR A 127 -21.71 -20.38 -6.79
CA TYR A 127 -22.47 -21.41 -6.09
C TYR A 127 -23.47 -20.81 -5.08
N LEU A 128 -23.04 -19.81 -4.30
CA LEU A 128 -23.91 -19.07 -3.39
C LEU A 128 -25.03 -18.33 -4.14
N SER A 129 -24.69 -17.73 -5.30
CA SER A 129 -25.65 -17.12 -6.23
C SER A 129 -26.75 -18.11 -6.67
N ARG A 130 -26.37 -19.34 -7.07
CA ARG A 130 -27.31 -20.40 -7.48
C ARG A 130 -28.14 -20.94 -6.31
N ILE A 131 -27.58 -21.04 -5.10
CA ILE A 131 -28.34 -21.43 -3.90
C ILE A 131 -29.39 -20.37 -3.54
N ILE A 132 -29.02 -19.08 -3.50
CA ILE A 132 -29.97 -17.98 -3.20
C ILE A 132 -31.10 -17.95 -4.25
N GLN A 133 -30.78 -18.16 -5.53
CA GLN A 133 -31.80 -18.32 -6.57
C GLN A 133 -32.71 -19.52 -6.30
N ALA A 134 -32.17 -20.71 -6.01
CA ALA A 134 -32.96 -21.90 -5.74
C ALA A 134 -33.90 -21.78 -4.52
N LEU A 135 -33.51 -21.03 -3.49
CA LEU A 135 -34.38 -20.78 -2.32
C LEU A 135 -35.57 -19.85 -2.65
N VAL A 136 -35.37 -18.91 -3.58
CA VAL A 136 -36.30 -17.78 -3.81
C VAL A 136 -37.10 -17.92 -5.11
N GLU A 137 -36.72 -18.78 -6.04
CA GLU A 137 -37.43 -19.01 -7.31
C GLU A 137 -38.29 -20.29 -7.30
N PRO A 138 -39.48 -20.28 -7.96
CA PRO A 138 -40.12 -19.14 -8.62
C PRO A 138 -40.60 -18.05 -7.63
N PRO A 139 -40.95 -16.83 -8.06
CA PRO A 139 -41.38 -15.73 -7.16
C PRO A 139 -42.57 -16.04 -6.23
N THR A 140 -43.31 -17.11 -6.51
CA THR A 140 -44.35 -17.69 -5.66
C THR A 140 -43.83 -18.64 -4.56
N SER A 141 -42.50 -18.68 -4.34
CA SER A 141 -41.85 -19.42 -3.24
C SER A 141 -42.55 -19.10 -1.91
N LYS A 142 -43.13 -20.12 -1.28
CA LYS A 142 -43.86 -19.98 -0.01
C LYS A 142 -42.93 -19.48 1.08
N PHE A 143 -41.69 -20.00 1.10
CA PHE A 143 -40.63 -19.56 2.00
C PHE A 143 -40.40 -18.05 1.89
N TRP A 144 -40.15 -17.53 0.69
CA TRP A 144 -39.75 -16.13 0.53
C TRP A 144 -40.86 -15.15 0.90
N ASN A 145 -42.09 -15.42 0.45
CA ASN A 145 -43.25 -14.61 0.78
C ASN A 145 -43.61 -14.71 2.28
N ALA A 146 -43.48 -15.89 2.89
CA ALA A 146 -43.68 -16.04 4.34
C ALA A 146 -42.61 -15.34 5.17
N LEU A 147 -41.33 -15.43 4.80
CA LEU A 147 -40.26 -14.73 5.51
C LEU A 147 -40.46 -13.21 5.45
N TYR A 148 -40.81 -12.67 4.28
CA TYR A 148 -41.16 -11.27 4.11
C TYR A 148 -42.34 -10.83 5.02
N GLU A 149 -43.48 -11.53 4.99
CA GLU A 149 -44.64 -11.16 5.83
C GLU A 149 -44.35 -11.35 7.33
N ASN A 150 -43.60 -12.38 7.74
CA ASN A 150 -43.21 -12.57 9.15
C ASN A 150 -42.28 -11.44 9.65
N VAL A 151 -41.31 -11.00 8.83
CA VAL A 151 -40.43 -9.87 9.18
C VAL A 151 -41.22 -8.56 9.20
N LYS A 152 -42.11 -8.34 8.23
CA LYS A 152 -42.97 -7.15 8.12
C LYS A 152 -43.91 -6.94 9.32
N TYR A 153 -44.31 -8.01 10.00
CA TYR A 153 -45.16 -7.97 11.20
C TYR A 153 -44.40 -8.35 12.49
N GLU A 154 -43.06 -8.33 12.48
CA GLU A 154 -42.20 -8.57 13.65
C GLU A 154 -42.47 -9.91 14.37
N THR A 155 -42.92 -10.94 13.65
CA THR A 155 -43.28 -12.26 14.23
C THR A 155 -42.12 -13.24 14.34
N VAL A 156 -40.92 -12.87 13.88
CA VAL A 156 -39.68 -13.66 13.91
C VAL A 156 -38.55 -12.91 14.62
N SER A 157 -37.53 -13.63 15.07
CA SER A 157 -36.38 -13.04 15.77
C SER A 157 -35.62 -12.00 14.95
N GLU A 158 -34.99 -11.05 15.63
CA GLU A 158 -34.06 -10.05 15.06
C GLU A 158 -33.01 -10.68 14.14
N GLN A 159 -32.53 -11.89 14.49
CA GLN A 159 -31.53 -12.59 13.69
C GLN A 159 -32.10 -13.25 12.41
N SER A 160 -33.41 -13.51 12.36
CA SER A 160 -34.13 -13.79 11.11
C SER A 160 -34.39 -12.52 10.29
N MET A 161 -34.65 -11.38 10.94
CA MET A 161 -34.79 -10.08 10.26
C MET A 161 -33.47 -9.66 9.59
N GLN A 162 -32.33 -9.84 10.28
CA GLN A 162 -30.98 -9.68 9.74
C GLN A 162 -30.74 -10.58 8.52
N CYS A 163 -31.06 -11.87 8.61
CA CYS A 163 -30.93 -12.83 7.50
C CYS A 163 -31.80 -12.45 6.29
N PHE A 164 -33.03 -11.99 6.51
CA PHE A 164 -33.92 -11.51 5.46
C PHE A 164 -33.38 -10.23 4.79
N ALA A 165 -32.91 -9.26 5.58
CA ALA A 165 -32.34 -8.02 5.05
C ALA A 165 -31.08 -8.31 4.21
N TRP A 166 -30.22 -9.23 4.65
CA TRP A 166 -29.09 -9.70 3.86
C TRP A 166 -29.52 -10.38 2.54
N LEU A 167 -30.51 -11.28 2.57
CA LEU A 167 -31.06 -11.93 1.37
C LEU A 167 -31.64 -10.90 0.39
N LEU A 168 -32.45 -9.96 0.88
CA LEU A 168 -33.07 -8.93 0.05
C LEU A 168 -32.01 -8.02 -0.58
N LEU A 169 -31.03 -7.55 0.22
CA LEU A 169 -29.91 -6.76 -0.28
C LEU A 169 -29.10 -7.51 -1.35
N ARG A 170 -28.92 -8.84 -1.20
CA ARG A 170 -28.29 -9.67 -2.24
C ARG A 170 -29.12 -9.72 -3.52
N LEU A 171 -30.42 -9.99 -3.47
CA LEU A 171 -31.29 -10.01 -4.65
C LEU A 171 -31.33 -8.66 -5.39
N LEU A 172 -31.23 -7.54 -4.65
CA LEU A 172 -31.17 -6.18 -5.19
C LEU A 172 -29.81 -5.79 -5.82
N THR A 173 -28.74 -6.53 -5.54
CA THR A 173 -27.36 -6.22 -5.99
C THR A 173 -26.75 -7.25 -6.95
N GLN A 174 -27.14 -8.52 -6.84
CA GLN A 174 -26.64 -9.67 -7.62
C GLN A 174 -26.96 -9.59 -9.12
N SER A 175 -27.87 -8.72 -9.55
CA SER A 175 -28.22 -8.49 -10.95
C SER A 175 -28.46 -7.00 -11.25
N PRO A 176 -28.01 -6.48 -12.42
CA PRO A 176 -28.41 -5.15 -12.87
C PRO A 176 -29.92 -5.08 -13.12
N LYS A 177 -30.53 -6.17 -13.63
CA LYS A 177 -31.98 -6.34 -13.77
C LYS A 177 -32.54 -7.07 -12.54
N VAL A 178 -32.99 -6.30 -11.56
CA VAL A 178 -33.72 -6.81 -10.38
C VAL A 178 -35.12 -7.27 -10.79
N ARG A 179 -35.63 -8.34 -10.17
CA ARG A 179 -36.97 -8.86 -10.47
C ARG A 179 -38.05 -7.92 -9.89
N PRO A 180 -39.18 -7.68 -10.59
CA PRO A 180 -40.23 -6.77 -10.10
C PRO A 180 -40.78 -7.15 -8.70
N SER A 181 -40.80 -8.44 -8.35
CA SER A 181 -41.20 -8.94 -7.02
C SER A 181 -40.32 -8.42 -5.89
N ASP A 182 -39.00 -8.49 -6.04
CA ASP A 182 -38.05 -8.10 -4.99
C ASP A 182 -38.02 -6.58 -4.83
N MET A 183 -38.17 -5.87 -5.96
CA MET A 183 -38.32 -4.42 -5.99
C MET A 183 -39.66 -3.95 -5.40
N MET A 184 -40.71 -4.77 -5.44
CA MET A 184 -41.97 -4.49 -4.74
C MET A 184 -41.83 -4.71 -3.23
N ILE A 185 -41.22 -5.83 -2.82
CA ILE A 185 -40.93 -6.12 -1.40
C ILE A 185 -40.06 -5.01 -0.77
N ALA A 186 -38.98 -4.61 -1.44
CA ALA A 186 -38.09 -3.54 -0.96
C ALA A 186 -38.70 -2.12 -0.99
N LYS A 187 -39.91 -1.95 -1.53
CA LYS A 187 -40.70 -0.71 -1.48
C LYS A 187 -41.81 -0.74 -0.43
N ASP A 188 -42.06 -1.86 0.25
CA ASP A 188 -43.07 -1.91 1.31
C ASP A 188 -42.70 -0.96 2.45
N THR A 189 -43.64 -0.08 2.82
CA THR A 189 -43.41 1.02 3.75
C THR A 189 -43.40 0.59 5.21
N LEU A 190 -44.00 -0.56 5.54
CA LEU A 190 -43.92 -1.16 6.87
C LEU A 190 -42.57 -1.89 7.00
N LEU A 191 -42.20 -2.72 6.02
CA LEU A 191 -40.91 -3.41 5.99
C LEU A 191 -39.72 -2.44 6.09
N ARG A 192 -39.77 -1.32 5.35
CA ARG A 192 -38.77 -0.24 5.42
C ARG A 192 -38.70 0.44 6.79
N ARG A 193 -39.77 0.42 7.58
CA ARG A 193 -39.77 0.91 8.97
C ARG A 193 -39.11 -0.11 9.88
N VAL A 194 -39.63 -1.35 9.91
CA VAL A 194 -39.11 -2.44 10.77
C VAL A 194 -37.60 -2.60 10.63
N LEU A 195 -37.08 -2.63 9.39
CA LEU A 195 -35.64 -2.79 9.17
C LEU A 195 -34.80 -1.54 9.46
N ALA A 196 -35.38 -0.33 9.43
CA ALA A 196 -34.64 0.91 9.70
C ALA A 196 -34.65 1.32 11.18
N ASP A 197 -35.74 0.99 11.88
CA ASP A 197 -35.98 1.29 13.30
C ASP A 197 -35.57 0.10 14.22
N SER A 198 -34.98 -0.95 13.64
CA SER A 198 -34.48 -2.15 14.35
C SER A 198 -33.45 -1.82 15.44
N SER A 199 -33.45 -2.66 16.49
CA SER A 199 -32.53 -2.56 17.63
C SER A 199 -31.13 -3.11 17.36
N ASP A 200 -30.95 -3.94 16.32
CA ASP A 200 -29.64 -4.46 15.92
C ASP A 200 -28.95 -3.50 14.92
N PRO A 201 -27.71 -3.04 15.18
CA PRO A 201 -26.99 -2.15 14.27
C PRO A 201 -26.78 -2.72 12.85
N THR A 202 -26.71 -4.05 12.70
CA THR A 202 -26.52 -4.72 11.40
C THR A 202 -27.82 -4.77 10.61
N THR A 203 -28.94 -5.16 11.24
CA THR A 203 -30.27 -5.09 10.61
C THR A 203 -30.58 -3.65 10.19
N CYS A 204 -30.28 -2.68 11.07
CA CYS A 204 -30.45 -1.25 10.82
C CYS A 204 -29.66 -0.75 9.60
N ASP A 205 -28.35 -1.05 9.49
CA ASP A 205 -27.56 -0.73 8.28
C ASP A 205 -28.15 -1.39 7.02
N LEU A 206 -28.40 -2.70 7.06
CA LEU A 206 -28.94 -3.45 5.91
C LEU A 206 -30.27 -2.85 5.43
N GLY A 207 -31.18 -2.51 6.36
CA GLY A 207 -32.44 -1.83 6.06
C GLY A 207 -32.27 -0.46 5.40
N GLN A 208 -31.36 0.36 5.94
CA GLN A 208 -31.03 1.68 5.39
C GLN A 208 -30.36 1.58 4.01
N ARG A 209 -29.59 0.52 3.73
CA ARG A 209 -28.99 0.26 2.42
C ARG A 209 -30.00 -0.24 1.39
N ILE A 210 -30.92 -1.11 1.77
CA ILE A 210 -32.06 -1.53 0.93
C ILE A 210 -32.87 -0.31 0.49
N ARG A 211 -33.20 0.57 1.45
CA ARG A 211 -33.91 1.83 1.19
C ARG A 211 -33.17 2.70 0.17
N ARG A 212 -31.87 2.98 0.41
CA ARG A 212 -31.02 3.77 -0.51
C ARG A 212 -31.00 3.19 -1.93
N LEU A 213 -30.80 1.88 -2.10
CA LEU A 213 -30.74 1.23 -3.42
C LEU A 213 -32.06 1.28 -4.21
N CYS A 214 -33.22 1.29 -3.54
CA CYS A 214 -34.50 1.47 -4.21
C CYS A 214 -34.70 2.93 -4.63
N ASP A 215 -34.43 3.88 -3.73
CA ASP A 215 -34.67 5.30 -3.97
C ASP A 215 -33.70 5.83 -5.07
N GLU A 216 -32.48 5.29 -5.15
CA GLU A 216 -31.53 5.46 -6.28
C GLU A 216 -32.06 4.92 -7.62
N ARG A 217 -32.72 3.75 -7.61
CA ARG A 217 -33.23 3.08 -8.83
C ARG A 217 -34.53 3.69 -9.35
N GLU A 218 -35.29 4.43 -8.53
CA GLU A 218 -36.51 5.13 -8.96
C GLU A 218 -36.23 6.49 -9.60
N SER A 219 -35.28 7.26 -9.09
CA SER A 219 -35.12 8.67 -9.44
C SER A 219 -34.52 8.93 -10.83
N GLY A 220 -33.72 7.99 -11.36
CA GLY A 220 -33.00 8.13 -12.63
C GLY A 220 -31.97 9.28 -12.67
N LYS A 221 -31.76 9.94 -11.52
CA LYS A 221 -30.90 11.11 -11.27
C LYS A 221 -30.38 11.00 -9.84
N ALA A 222 -29.10 11.29 -9.61
CA ALA A 222 -28.52 11.21 -8.27
C ALA A 222 -29.38 11.97 -7.22
N PRO A 223 -29.70 11.37 -6.06
CA PRO A 223 -30.54 12.00 -5.05
C PRO A 223 -30.00 13.37 -4.63
N ARG A 224 -30.79 14.41 -4.90
CA ARG A 224 -30.58 15.71 -4.23
C ARG A 224 -31.05 15.55 -2.78
N SER A 225 -30.11 15.78 -1.86
CA SER A 225 -30.29 15.73 -0.39
C SER A 225 -30.87 14.44 0.20
N PHE A 226 -30.06 13.38 0.25
CA PHE A 226 -29.95 12.50 1.43
C PHE A 226 -28.48 12.08 1.61
N GLN A 227 -28.00 11.96 2.85
CA GLN A 227 -26.59 11.65 3.15
C GLN A 227 -26.26 10.18 2.86
N ALA A 228 -25.15 9.94 2.15
CA ALA A 228 -24.51 8.62 2.13
C ALA A 228 -23.71 8.47 3.44
N GLN A 229 -23.94 7.38 4.18
CA GLN A 229 -23.29 7.15 5.48
C GLN A 229 -21.82 6.72 5.31
N HIS A 230 -21.52 5.96 4.26
CA HIS A 230 -20.17 5.51 3.91
C HIS A 230 -19.80 6.10 2.54
N ASP A 231 -18.62 6.70 2.38
CA ASP A 231 -18.26 7.44 1.15
C ASP A 231 -18.16 6.52 -0.07
N ASN A 232 -17.62 5.30 0.11
CA ASN A 232 -17.63 4.24 -0.90
C ASN A 232 -19.05 3.79 -1.40
N ASP A 233 -20.16 4.17 -0.74
CA ASP A 233 -21.51 3.80 -1.23
C ASP A 233 -21.96 4.57 -2.50
N PHE A 234 -21.31 5.68 -2.89
CA PHE A 234 -21.71 6.40 -4.10
C PHE A 234 -21.64 5.51 -5.35
N TYR A 235 -22.72 5.45 -6.12
CA TYR A 235 -22.82 4.66 -7.35
C TYR A 235 -21.92 5.19 -8.48
N ASP A 236 -21.69 6.49 -8.55
CA ASP A 236 -20.63 7.04 -9.39
C ASP A 236 -19.38 7.24 -8.53
N PHE A 237 -18.30 6.51 -8.85
CA PHE A 237 -17.03 6.62 -8.14
C PHE A 237 -16.38 8.01 -8.27
N ARG A 238 -16.93 8.87 -9.14
CA ARG A 238 -16.60 10.29 -9.30
C ARG A 238 -17.08 11.19 -8.16
N ASP A 239 -18.06 10.76 -7.37
CA ASP A 239 -18.59 11.51 -6.22
C ASP A 239 -17.88 11.16 -4.90
N ILE A 240 -17.10 10.07 -4.87
CA ILE A 240 -16.33 9.59 -3.71
C ILE A 240 -15.15 10.54 -3.45
N SER A 241 -14.86 10.88 -2.19
CA SER A 241 -13.67 11.66 -1.84
C SER A 241 -12.38 10.82 -1.87
N THR A 242 -11.25 11.40 -2.27
CA THR A 242 -10.01 10.63 -2.51
C THR A 242 -9.35 10.09 -1.23
N ILE A 243 -9.25 10.91 -0.19
CA ILE A 243 -8.85 10.47 1.16
C ILE A 243 -10.06 9.73 1.78
N PRO A 244 -9.90 8.73 2.67
CA PRO A 244 -11.05 8.14 3.34
C PRO A 244 -11.81 9.10 4.27
N THR A 245 -12.96 8.68 4.80
CA THR A 245 -13.66 9.36 5.90
C THR A 245 -13.59 8.57 7.20
N ILE A 246 -13.95 9.19 8.33
CA ILE A 246 -13.93 8.54 9.65
C ILE A 246 -14.88 7.34 9.72
N GLN A 247 -16.02 7.35 9.01
CA GLN A 247 -16.88 6.17 8.99
C GLN A 247 -16.15 4.96 8.40
N GLU A 248 -15.45 5.16 7.28
CA GLU A 248 -14.71 4.09 6.59
C GLU A 248 -13.49 3.62 7.38
N LEU A 249 -12.88 4.52 8.16
CA LEU A 249 -11.82 4.18 9.13
C LEU A 249 -12.33 3.25 10.23
N LEU A 250 -13.58 3.43 10.66
CA LEU A 250 -14.22 2.67 11.74
C LEU A 250 -14.99 1.41 11.28
N THR A 251 -15.18 1.19 9.97
CA THR A 251 -15.96 0.04 9.44
C THR A 251 -15.22 -0.76 8.37
N ASP A 252 -15.26 -2.10 8.44
CA ASP A 252 -14.63 -3.02 7.48
C ASP A 252 -15.53 -3.40 6.28
N ASP A 253 -16.22 -2.41 5.68
CA ASP A 253 -17.13 -2.70 4.56
C ASP A 253 -16.44 -2.78 3.19
N MET A 254 -16.26 -4.01 2.74
CA MET A 254 -15.73 -4.37 1.41
C MET A 254 -16.82 -4.60 0.35
N SER A 255 -18.10 -4.31 0.62
CA SER A 255 -19.23 -4.71 -0.23
C SER A 255 -19.31 -4.04 -1.61
N ARG A 256 -18.73 -2.85 -1.77
CA ARG A 256 -18.72 -2.05 -3.02
C ARG A 256 -17.48 -2.27 -3.90
N LEU A 257 -16.53 -3.11 -3.48
CA LEU A 257 -15.31 -3.39 -4.25
C LEU A 257 -15.59 -4.34 -5.41
N LEU A 258 -15.22 -3.94 -6.62
CA LEU A 258 -15.38 -4.74 -7.83
C LEU A 258 -14.27 -5.80 -7.95
N ARG A 259 -14.63 -7.02 -8.30
CA ARG A 259 -13.68 -8.10 -8.64
C ARG A 259 -13.17 -7.95 -10.07
N SER A 260 -11.98 -8.53 -10.34
CA SER A 260 -11.33 -8.46 -11.65
C SER A 260 -12.24 -8.97 -12.79
N VAL A 261 -13.07 -10.00 -12.54
CA VAL A 261 -14.00 -10.59 -13.52
C VAL A 261 -15.16 -9.66 -13.91
N GLU A 262 -15.61 -8.75 -13.05
CA GLU A 262 -16.91 -8.06 -13.20
C GLU A 262 -16.93 -6.98 -14.31
N PHE A 263 -15.75 -6.53 -14.75
CA PHE A 263 -15.58 -5.77 -15.99
C PHE A 263 -15.33 -6.66 -17.21
N TYR A 264 -14.79 -7.87 -17.04
CA TYR A 264 -14.65 -8.87 -18.11
C TYR A 264 -15.96 -9.55 -18.51
N ASP A 265 -17.05 -9.41 -17.77
CA ASP A 265 -18.38 -9.80 -18.27
C ASP A 265 -19.04 -8.69 -19.13
N GLU A 266 -18.55 -7.45 -19.07
CA GLU A 266 -19.17 -6.33 -19.78
C GLU A 266 -18.93 -6.40 -21.30
N THR A 267 -20.01 -6.42 -22.08
CA THR A 267 -19.98 -6.49 -23.54
C THR A 267 -19.86 -5.10 -24.18
N SER A 268 -20.46 -4.07 -23.58
CA SER A 268 -20.41 -2.69 -24.09
C SER A 268 -19.07 -2.03 -23.75
N VAL A 269 -18.31 -1.63 -24.77
CA VAL A 269 -16.97 -1.04 -24.63
C VAL A 269 -16.94 0.19 -23.69
N PRO A 270 -17.78 1.23 -23.86
CA PRO A 270 -17.80 2.36 -22.92
C PRO A 270 -18.16 1.99 -21.46
N LYS A 271 -18.99 0.95 -21.26
CA LYS A 271 -19.31 0.46 -19.92
C LYS A 271 -18.15 -0.34 -19.32
N ARG A 272 -17.42 -1.11 -20.13
CA ARG A 272 -16.20 -1.82 -19.71
C ARG A 272 -15.15 -0.81 -19.25
N ARG A 273 -14.93 0.26 -20.02
CA ARG A 273 -14.05 1.38 -19.63
C ARG A 273 -14.43 2.00 -18.30
N ARG A 274 -15.72 2.34 -18.11
CA ARG A 274 -16.23 2.87 -16.83
C ARG A 274 -15.96 1.90 -15.68
N LYS A 275 -16.38 0.63 -15.78
CA LYS A 275 -16.18 -0.40 -14.75
C LYS A 275 -14.70 -0.64 -14.43
N TYR A 276 -13.84 -0.58 -15.44
CA TYR A 276 -12.39 -0.73 -15.28
C TYR A 276 -11.80 0.43 -14.46
N PHE A 277 -12.06 1.68 -14.84
CA PHE A 277 -11.62 2.85 -14.04
C PHE A 277 -12.22 2.84 -12.63
N GLU A 278 -13.48 2.43 -12.49
CA GLU A 278 -14.15 2.26 -11.20
C GLU A 278 -13.47 1.20 -10.32
N SER A 279 -13.14 0.03 -10.88
CA SER A 279 -12.41 -1.04 -10.19
C SER A 279 -11.03 -0.57 -9.75
N GLN A 280 -10.25 0.05 -10.65
CA GLN A 280 -8.93 0.59 -10.34
C GLN A 280 -9.00 1.68 -9.25
N TYR A 281 -9.98 2.59 -9.31
CA TYR A 281 -10.17 3.63 -8.29
C TYR A 281 -10.55 3.02 -6.92
N ARG A 282 -11.59 2.17 -6.87
CA ARG A 282 -12.09 1.61 -5.61
C ARG A 282 -11.07 0.70 -4.94
N LEU A 283 -10.36 -0.14 -5.68
CA LEU A 283 -9.34 -1.05 -5.13
C LEU A 283 -8.12 -0.28 -4.62
N TYR A 284 -7.59 0.67 -5.41
CA TYR A 284 -6.42 1.47 -4.99
C TYR A 284 -6.77 2.40 -3.81
N ARG A 285 -8.00 2.93 -3.75
CA ARG A 285 -8.49 3.69 -2.58
C ARG A 285 -8.65 2.80 -1.34
N GLN A 286 -9.05 1.54 -1.51
CA GLN A 286 -9.13 0.60 -0.39
C GLN A 286 -7.74 0.29 0.16
N ASP A 287 -6.74 0.05 -0.70
CA ASP A 287 -5.35 -0.20 -0.27
C ASP A 287 -4.81 0.95 0.60
N PHE A 288 -5.07 2.18 0.17
CA PHE A 288 -4.79 3.40 0.94
C PHE A 288 -5.56 3.46 2.27
N LEU A 289 -6.85 3.07 2.30
CA LEU A 289 -7.63 2.98 3.54
C LEU A 289 -7.08 1.89 4.49
N GLU A 290 -6.65 0.74 3.99
CA GLU A 290 -6.02 -0.30 4.82
C GLU A 290 -4.71 0.20 5.44
N GLU A 291 -3.88 0.96 4.71
CA GLU A 291 -2.69 1.60 5.30
C GLU A 291 -3.04 2.65 6.38
N VAL A 292 -4.10 3.44 6.17
CA VAL A 292 -4.60 4.40 7.17
C VAL A 292 -5.15 3.70 8.42
N LYS A 293 -5.85 2.56 8.26
CA LYS A 293 -6.31 1.70 9.35
C LYS A 293 -5.16 1.05 10.11
N GLU A 294 -4.18 0.47 9.40
CA GLU A 294 -2.99 -0.14 10.01
C GLU A 294 -2.19 0.87 10.85
N ALA A 295 -2.12 2.14 10.41
CA ALA A 295 -1.53 3.20 11.22
C ALA A 295 -2.41 3.55 12.42
N TYR A 296 -3.71 3.84 12.21
CA TYR A 296 -4.61 4.27 13.29
C TYR A 296 -4.76 3.24 14.41
N HIS A 297 -4.83 1.94 14.09
CA HIS A 297 -4.89 0.87 15.09
C HIS A 297 -3.57 0.57 15.80
N LYS A 298 -2.44 1.12 15.33
CA LYS A 298 -1.14 1.07 16.03
C LYS A 298 -0.95 2.22 17.02
N ALA A 299 -1.77 3.26 16.93
CA ALA A 299 -1.69 4.40 17.85
C ALA A 299 -1.94 3.96 19.30
N PRO A 300 -1.07 4.33 20.26
CA PRO A 300 -1.25 3.96 21.65
C PRO A 300 -2.53 4.59 22.21
N SER A 301 -3.36 3.77 22.88
CA SER A 301 -4.47 4.30 23.67
C SER A 301 -3.92 5.06 24.87
N ALA A 302 -4.67 6.06 25.36
CA ALA A 302 -4.22 6.96 26.43
C ALA A 302 -4.00 6.29 27.80
N GLU A 303 -4.18 4.97 27.91
CA GLU A 303 -4.04 4.17 29.14
C GLU A 303 -2.86 3.17 29.07
N GLU A 304 -2.28 2.90 27.90
CA GLU A 304 -1.13 1.98 27.75
C GLU A 304 0.22 2.72 27.92
N ASN A 305 0.89 2.48 29.05
CA ASN A 305 2.16 3.12 29.46
C ASN A 305 3.42 2.76 28.63
N GLN A 306 3.27 2.37 27.37
CA GLN A 306 4.37 2.18 26.41
C GLN A 306 3.99 2.73 25.03
N PRO A 307 4.48 3.92 24.64
CA PRO A 307 4.21 4.47 23.32
C PRO A 307 5.04 3.77 22.23
N ASP A 308 4.36 3.11 21.29
CA ASP A 308 4.91 2.85 19.96
C ASP A 308 4.96 4.17 19.19
N ALA A 309 6.14 4.73 18.97
CA ALA A 309 6.32 6.12 18.56
C ALA A 309 6.50 6.29 17.03
N SER A 310 5.87 5.39 16.27
CA SER A 310 5.45 5.61 14.88
C SER A 310 4.16 6.44 14.78
N THR A 311 3.35 6.47 15.83
CA THR A 311 2.04 7.12 15.87
C THR A 311 1.88 7.89 17.19
N MET A 312 1.81 9.22 17.09
CA MET A 312 1.91 10.12 18.24
C MET A 312 0.60 10.87 18.48
N THR A 313 0.08 10.78 19.70
CA THR A 313 -1.19 11.38 20.12
C THR A 313 -0.93 12.59 21.03
N TYR A 314 -1.35 13.79 20.60
CA TYR A 314 -1.17 15.03 21.36
C TYR A 314 -2.50 15.66 21.76
N LYS A 315 -2.64 16.04 23.03
CA LYS A 315 -3.68 16.97 23.50
C LYS A 315 -3.37 18.37 22.97
N VAL A 316 -4.32 19.00 22.30
CA VAL A 316 -4.12 20.25 21.55
C VAL A 316 -5.19 21.30 21.84
N GLU A 317 -4.82 22.58 21.66
CA GLU A 317 -5.75 23.70 21.63
C GLU A 317 -5.70 24.46 20.29
N LEU A 318 -6.82 25.06 19.90
CA LEU A 318 -6.95 25.90 18.71
C LEU A 318 -6.24 27.25 18.94
N ALA A 319 -5.13 27.47 18.24
CA ALA A 319 -4.21 28.59 18.46
C ALA A 319 -4.21 29.65 17.33
N GLY A 320 -4.88 29.39 16.20
CA GLY A 320 -4.89 30.29 15.04
C GLY A 320 -5.23 29.62 13.72
N SER A 321 -5.22 30.40 12.64
CA SER A 321 -5.08 29.92 11.27
C SER A 321 -3.65 30.18 10.73
N SER A 322 -3.29 29.51 9.64
CA SER A 322 -2.05 29.75 8.88
C SER A 322 -2.33 29.69 7.38
N CYS A 323 -1.71 30.60 6.63
CA CYS A 323 -1.64 30.61 5.17
C CYS A 323 -0.22 30.97 4.67
N GLU A 324 0.70 31.24 5.58
CA GLU A 324 2.00 31.86 5.33
C GLU A 324 3.08 31.12 6.12
N ASP A 325 4.06 30.58 5.40
CA ASP A 325 5.25 29.96 5.97
C ASP A 325 6.31 31.03 6.26
N ALA A 326 6.40 31.43 7.53
CA ALA A 326 7.32 32.46 8.01
C ALA A 326 8.81 32.16 7.74
N SER A 327 9.19 30.93 7.36
CA SER A 327 10.57 30.61 6.94
C SER A 327 10.89 31.03 5.50
N LYS A 328 9.88 31.39 4.69
CA LYS A 328 10.02 31.70 3.27
C LYS A 328 9.52 33.11 2.98
N LYS A 329 10.41 33.96 2.45
CA LYS A 329 10.20 35.42 2.27
C LYS A 329 8.95 35.82 1.43
N HIS A 330 8.38 34.88 0.67
CA HIS A 330 7.09 34.98 -0.03
C HIS A 330 6.37 33.60 -0.08
N GLY A 331 6.41 32.82 1.00
CA GLY A 331 5.93 31.44 0.99
C GLY A 331 4.48 31.27 1.47
N GLN A 332 3.51 31.31 0.57
CA GLN A 332 2.12 30.96 0.92
C GLN A 332 1.81 29.47 0.74
N HIS A 333 0.94 28.95 1.60
CA HIS A 333 0.48 27.56 1.60
C HIS A 333 -1.05 27.48 1.78
N PRO A 334 -1.71 26.38 1.36
CA PRO A 334 -3.16 26.22 1.51
C PRO A 334 -3.60 26.40 2.97
N TRP A 335 -4.81 26.93 3.19
CA TRP A 335 -5.23 27.33 4.54
C TRP A 335 -5.12 26.16 5.53
N ALA A 336 -4.61 26.47 6.72
CA ALA A 336 -4.39 25.51 7.79
C ALA A 336 -4.84 26.08 9.13
N LEU A 337 -5.05 25.20 10.09
CA LEU A 337 -5.35 25.52 11.49
C LEU A 337 -4.15 25.19 12.37
N LYS A 338 -3.82 26.11 13.28
CA LYS A 338 -2.73 25.98 14.25
C LYS A 338 -3.26 25.26 15.49
N LEU A 339 -2.71 24.07 15.74
CA LEU A 339 -2.97 23.27 16.92
C LEU A 339 -1.74 23.31 17.83
N LYS A 340 -1.86 23.98 18.98
CA LYS A 340 -0.78 24.07 19.99
C LYS A 340 -0.85 22.85 20.91
N CYS A 341 0.24 22.10 21.00
CA CYS A 341 0.33 20.92 21.85
C CYS A 341 0.43 21.34 23.33
N LEU A 342 -0.53 20.92 24.15
CA LEU A 342 -0.66 21.36 25.55
C LEU A 342 0.47 20.81 26.45
N GLY A 343 0.99 19.63 26.14
CA GLY A 343 2.21 19.08 26.76
C GLY A 343 3.51 19.49 26.05
N GLY A 344 3.43 20.32 25.02
CA GLY A 344 4.52 20.48 24.03
C GLY A 344 4.64 19.26 23.10
N LEU A 345 5.68 19.26 22.25
CA LEU A 345 6.17 18.06 21.58
C LEU A 345 7.17 17.37 22.51
N THR A 346 6.78 16.22 23.06
CA THR A 346 7.49 15.45 24.10
C THR A 346 8.90 15.04 23.68
N GLU A 347 9.13 14.85 22.40
CA GLU A 347 10.38 14.43 21.78
C GLU A 347 11.38 15.60 21.80
N LEU A 348 10.88 16.84 21.73
CA LEU A 348 11.67 18.06 21.71
C LEU A 348 11.89 18.66 23.11
N GLN A 349 11.37 18.04 24.18
CA GLN A 349 11.40 18.60 25.53
C GLN A 349 12.82 18.90 26.02
N ASP A 350 13.78 18.02 25.70
CA ASP A 350 15.20 18.09 26.09
C ASP A 350 16.04 19.04 25.21
N LEU A 351 15.46 19.67 24.19
CA LEU A 351 16.14 20.60 23.28
C LEU A 351 15.69 22.05 23.52
N ASN A 352 16.64 23.00 23.52
CA ASN A 352 16.29 24.43 23.57
C ASN A 352 15.74 24.93 22.22
N HIS A 353 15.14 26.13 22.19
CA HIS A 353 14.44 26.64 21.00
C HIS A 353 15.31 26.72 19.73
N GLU A 354 16.58 27.12 19.83
CA GLU A 354 17.49 27.11 18.68
C GLU A 354 17.84 25.69 18.22
N GLU A 355 18.02 24.76 19.16
CA GLU A 355 18.30 23.36 18.85
C GLU A 355 17.10 22.68 18.20
N ARG A 356 15.88 22.99 18.65
CA ARG A 356 14.64 22.55 18.00
C ARG A 356 14.57 23.05 16.57
N GLN A 357 14.84 24.34 16.32
CA GLN A 357 14.83 24.89 14.96
C GLN A 357 15.88 24.21 14.06
N LYS A 358 17.10 23.98 14.55
CA LYS A 358 18.17 23.29 13.81
C LYS A 358 17.81 21.81 13.56
N TYR A 359 17.33 21.09 14.58
CA TYR A 359 16.87 19.71 14.46
C TYR A 359 15.74 19.55 13.43
N ILE A 360 14.69 20.38 13.49
CA ILE A 360 13.55 20.31 12.56
C ILE A 360 13.94 20.72 11.12
N ALA A 361 14.95 21.57 10.96
CA ALA A 361 15.50 21.95 9.66
C ALA A 361 16.36 20.83 9.03
N GLU A 362 17.09 20.06 9.83
CA GLU A 362 17.95 18.96 9.36
C GLU A 362 17.18 17.63 9.21
N GLU A 363 16.29 17.31 10.14
CA GLU A 363 15.51 16.07 10.15
C GLU A 363 14.16 16.24 9.46
N THR A 364 14.15 16.15 8.13
CA THR A 364 12.92 16.22 7.30
C THR A 364 11.87 15.17 7.67
N ASP A 365 12.33 14.02 8.19
CA ASP A 365 11.51 12.87 8.56
C ASP A 365 10.72 13.13 9.86
N PHE A 366 11.14 14.10 10.69
CA PHE A 366 10.40 14.51 11.88
C PHE A 366 9.15 15.29 11.47
N ILE A 367 7.99 14.64 11.64
CA ILE A 367 6.65 15.09 11.22
C ILE A 367 6.62 15.44 9.72
N LEU A 368 6.31 14.44 8.90
CA LEU A 368 6.29 14.53 7.43
C LEU A 368 5.22 15.51 6.93
N ASP A 369 5.59 16.38 5.98
CA ASP A 369 4.65 17.28 5.30
C ASP A 369 3.64 16.49 4.45
N GLN A 370 2.38 16.93 4.46
CA GLN A 370 1.25 16.27 3.79
C GLN A 370 1.01 14.80 4.23
N SER A 371 1.54 14.39 5.39
CA SER A 371 1.14 13.15 6.04
C SER A 371 -0.26 13.26 6.65
N LEU A 372 -0.93 12.13 6.85
CA LEU A 372 -2.26 12.10 7.47
C LEU A 372 -2.21 12.06 9.00
N ALA A 373 -3.25 12.62 9.61
CA ALA A 373 -3.55 12.55 11.02
C ALA A 373 -5.06 12.39 11.25
N VAL A 374 -5.46 11.88 12.40
CA VAL A 374 -6.87 11.82 12.84
C VAL A 374 -7.09 12.84 13.94
N LEU A 375 -8.05 13.73 13.75
CA LEU A 375 -8.48 14.70 14.75
C LEU A 375 -9.61 14.09 15.58
N HIS A 376 -9.47 14.13 16.90
CA HIS A 376 -10.48 13.72 17.87
C HIS A 376 -11.07 14.94 18.58
N ALA A 377 -12.37 14.90 18.84
CA ALA A 377 -13.10 15.83 19.71
C ALA A 377 -13.87 15.04 20.77
N ASP A 378 -13.69 15.41 22.04
CA ASP A 378 -14.38 14.80 23.18
C ASP A 378 -14.35 13.25 23.16
N GLY A 379 -13.14 12.73 22.94
CA GLY A 379 -12.81 11.30 22.89
C GLY A 379 -13.14 10.58 21.59
N LYS A 380 -13.83 11.23 20.63
CA LYS A 380 -14.27 10.61 19.36
C LYS A 380 -13.50 11.15 18.16
N PRO A 381 -13.06 10.30 17.21
CA PRO A 381 -12.51 10.78 15.95
C PRO A 381 -13.59 11.54 15.14
N ILE A 382 -13.22 12.68 14.55
CA ILE A 382 -14.13 13.54 13.78
C ILE A 382 -13.66 13.83 12.35
N ALA A 383 -12.35 13.89 12.08
CA ALA A 383 -11.84 14.19 10.74
C ALA A 383 -10.48 13.50 10.46
N ILE A 384 -10.26 13.08 9.21
CA ILE A 384 -8.92 12.75 8.70
C ILE A 384 -8.36 14.02 8.07
N VAL A 385 -7.22 14.49 8.57
CA VAL A 385 -6.62 15.79 8.24
C VAL A 385 -5.21 15.59 7.70
N LYS A 386 -4.70 16.57 6.95
CA LYS A 386 -3.30 16.59 6.50
C LYS A 386 -2.45 17.45 7.44
N VAL A 387 -1.22 17.04 7.71
CA VAL A 387 -0.23 17.88 8.39
C VAL A 387 0.43 18.84 7.39
N VAL A 388 0.63 20.09 7.79
CA VAL A 388 1.38 21.11 7.06
C VAL A 388 2.65 21.44 7.84
N ARG A 389 3.83 21.19 7.27
CA ARG A 389 5.10 21.20 8.00
C ARG A 389 5.76 22.59 8.08
N GLU A 390 5.25 23.45 8.97
CA GLU A 390 5.88 24.74 9.31
C GLU A 390 6.97 24.59 10.38
N ALA A 391 8.25 24.54 9.98
CA ALA A 391 9.38 24.29 10.88
C ALA A 391 9.47 25.28 12.08
N ALA A 392 9.16 26.56 11.85
CA ALA A 392 9.18 27.59 12.89
C ALA A 392 8.05 27.42 13.93
N LEU A 393 6.91 26.85 13.53
CA LEU A 393 5.78 26.57 14.43
C LEU A 393 5.99 25.26 15.18
N LEU A 394 6.52 24.22 14.51
CA LEU A 394 6.88 22.96 15.15
C LEU A 394 7.93 23.15 16.27
N ALA A 395 8.91 24.04 16.09
CA ALA A 395 9.86 24.39 17.16
C ALA A 395 9.19 24.97 18.42
N ASN A 396 8.04 25.63 18.23
CA ASN A 396 7.16 26.18 19.28
C ASN A 396 6.04 25.21 19.68
N SER A 397 6.11 23.93 19.29
CA SER A 397 5.11 22.89 19.56
C SER A 397 3.70 23.20 19.01
N ILE A 398 3.64 23.86 17.86
CA ILE A 398 2.42 24.11 17.09
C ILE A 398 2.45 23.27 15.82
N ILE A 399 1.48 22.39 15.66
CA ILE A 399 1.24 21.59 14.46
C ILE A 399 0.22 22.34 13.60
N CYS A 400 0.49 22.52 12.30
CA CYS A 400 -0.52 23.01 11.35
C CYS A 400 -1.22 21.84 10.67
N ILE A 401 -2.55 21.93 10.54
CA ILE A 401 -3.36 20.94 9.80
C ILE A 401 -4.24 21.59 8.74
N GLN A 402 -4.42 20.91 7.60
CA GLN A 402 -5.43 21.22 6.60
C GLN A 402 -6.53 20.15 6.63
N ILE A 403 -7.79 20.59 6.75
CA ILE A 403 -8.95 19.70 6.64
C ILE A 403 -9.35 19.61 5.15
N PRO A 404 -9.45 18.42 4.54
CA PRO A 404 -9.82 18.29 3.13
C PRO A 404 -11.21 18.87 2.85
N ASN A 405 -11.33 19.71 1.80
CA ASN A 405 -12.56 20.41 1.47
C ASN A 405 -13.64 19.45 0.92
N ARG A 406 -14.73 19.28 1.66
CA ARG A 406 -15.76 18.23 1.53
C ARG A 406 -17.13 18.76 1.91
N LYS A 407 -18.18 17.99 1.58
CA LYS A 407 -19.54 18.19 2.08
C LYS A 407 -19.59 18.12 3.62
N SER A 408 -18.75 17.28 4.24
CA SER A 408 -18.65 17.08 5.69
C SER A 408 -17.80 18.12 6.43
N THR A 409 -16.95 18.90 5.75
CA THR A 409 -15.98 19.81 6.41
C THR A 409 -16.66 20.83 7.34
N GLN A 410 -17.90 21.23 7.05
CA GLN A 410 -18.67 22.09 7.94
C GLN A 410 -19.07 21.40 9.24
N GLU A 411 -19.47 20.12 9.19
CA GLU A 411 -19.82 19.31 10.37
C GLU A 411 -18.56 18.95 11.19
N GLU A 412 -17.46 18.64 10.50
CA GLU A 412 -16.12 18.41 11.06
C GLU A 412 -15.61 19.64 11.84
N LEU A 413 -15.60 20.82 11.19
CA LEU A 413 -15.19 22.08 11.82
C LEU A 413 -16.14 22.49 12.94
N PHE A 414 -17.46 22.35 12.76
CA PHE A 414 -18.42 22.65 13.82
C PHE A 414 -18.19 21.79 15.06
N SER A 415 -17.92 20.49 14.88
CA SER A 415 -17.58 19.58 15.98
C SER A 415 -16.29 20.02 16.67
N MET A 416 -15.23 20.31 15.91
CA MET A 416 -13.93 20.76 16.43
C MET A 416 -14.03 22.09 17.20
N PHE A 417 -14.71 23.12 16.67
CA PHE A 417 -14.77 24.45 17.29
C PHE A 417 -15.67 24.50 18.55
N ASN A 418 -16.56 23.53 18.74
CA ASN A 418 -17.43 23.42 19.93
C ASN A 418 -16.97 22.32 20.92
N ALA A 419 -15.87 21.62 20.64
CA ALA A 419 -15.34 20.56 21.50
C ALA A 419 -14.82 21.10 22.85
N SER A 420 -14.98 20.32 23.91
CA SER A 420 -14.37 20.63 25.22
C SER A 420 -12.89 20.23 25.28
N THR A 421 -12.53 19.19 24.53
CA THR A 421 -11.20 18.60 24.43
C THR A 421 -10.89 18.23 22.98
N LEU A 422 -9.67 18.51 22.52
CA LEU A 422 -9.17 18.15 21.20
C LEU A 422 -7.87 17.35 21.33
N GLU A 423 -7.77 16.28 20.55
CA GLU A 423 -6.57 15.45 20.45
C GLU A 423 -6.26 15.18 18.98
N ILE A 424 -4.98 15.07 18.62
CA ILE A 424 -4.54 14.72 17.27
C ILE A 424 -3.63 13.49 17.30
N VAL A 425 -3.99 12.48 16.51
CA VAL A 425 -3.22 11.25 16.30
C VAL A 425 -2.48 11.37 14.96
N LEU A 426 -1.16 11.55 14.98
CA LEU A 426 -0.35 11.58 13.76
C LEU A 426 -0.17 10.15 13.21
N LEU A 427 -0.55 9.90 11.96
CA LEU A 427 -0.48 8.56 11.35
C LEU A 427 0.81 8.28 10.56
N GLY A 428 1.54 9.34 10.16
CA GLY A 428 2.72 9.23 9.29
C GLY A 428 2.43 8.85 7.83
N VAL A 429 1.24 8.35 7.51
CA VAL A 429 0.83 7.87 6.17
C VAL A 429 0.92 8.99 5.12
N ALA A 430 1.66 8.73 4.03
CA ALA A 430 2.00 9.69 2.98
C ALA A 430 0.87 9.87 1.95
N GLY A 431 -0.26 10.46 2.35
CA GLY A 431 -1.43 10.66 1.49
C GLY A 431 -1.14 11.37 0.16
N PHE A 432 -0.14 12.25 0.13
CA PHE A 432 0.35 12.91 -1.09
C PHE A 432 0.88 11.99 -2.20
N ALA A 433 1.17 10.71 -1.89
CA ALA A 433 1.58 9.71 -2.88
C ALA A 433 0.37 9.09 -3.61
N HIS A 434 -0.71 8.81 -2.87
CA HIS A 434 -1.93 8.17 -3.36
C HIS A 434 -2.88 9.15 -4.05
N GLU A 435 -3.02 10.36 -3.50
CA GLU A 435 -3.97 11.37 -3.99
C GLU A 435 -3.83 11.72 -5.49
N PRO A 436 -2.63 11.89 -6.09
CA PRO A 436 -2.52 12.22 -7.51
C PRO A 436 -3.01 11.09 -8.43
N VAL A 437 -2.76 9.84 -8.05
CA VAL A 437 -3.25 8.65 -8.76
C VAL A 437 -4.78 8.60 -8.68
N LEU A 438 -5.34 8.70 -7.47
CA LEU A 438 -6.79 8.69 -7.25
C LEU A 438 -7.51 9.83 -8.02
N ASN A 439 -6.98 11.05 -7.94
CA ASN A 439 -7.51 12.20 -8.68
C ASN A 439 -7.54 11.99 -10.21
N ARG A 440 -6.56 11.25 -10.76
CA ARG A 440 -6.50 10.93 -12.20
C ARG A 440 -7.39 9.75 -12.58
N LEU A 441 -7.45 8.69 -11.75
CA LEU A 441 -8.37 7.56 -11.94
C LEU A 441 -9.84 8.00 -11.89
N GLN A 442 -10.16 9.06 -11.15
CA GLN A 442 -11.51 9.57 -11.00
C GLN A 442 -12.00 10.41 -12.20
N LYS A 443 -11.11 11.18 -12.83
CA LYS A 443 -11.45 12.13 -13.90
C LYS A 443 -11.40 11.63 -15.37
N PRO A 444 -11.13 10.35 -15.73
CA PRO A 444 -10.85 9.98 -17.11
C PRO A 444 -12.14 9.78 -17.91
N THR A 445 -12.11 10.20 -19.17
CA THR A 445 -13.16 10.00 -20.18
C THR A 445 -12.77 8.91 -21.18
N GLU A 446 -11.49 8.79 -21.49
CA GLU A 446 -10.90 7.99 -22.56
C GLU A 446 -9.71 7.18 -22.05
N LEU A 447 -9.35 6.13 -22.78
CA LEU A 447 -8.21 5.26 -22.52
C LEU A 447 -7.54 4.96 -23.88
N PRO A 448 -6.30 5.40 -24.15
CA PRO A 448 -5.61 4.98 -25.35
C PRO A 448 -5.37 3.46 -25.28
N PHE A 449 -5.25 2.81 -26.44
CA PHE A 449 -5.07 1.37 -26.55
C PHE A 449 -6.18 0.52 -25.90
N GLU A 450 -7.42 1.03 -25.80
CA GLU A 450 -8.54 0.35 -25.13
C GLU A 450 -8.81 -1.08 -25.65
N GLU A 451 -8.66 -1.31 -26.96
CA GLU A 451 -8.86 -2.63 -27.57
C GLU A 451 -7.77 -3.63 -27.16
N GLU A 452 -6.53 -3.16 -27.02
CA GLU A 452 -5.39 -3.95 -26.58
C GLU A 452 -5.39 -4.18 -25.06
N LEU A 453 -5.75 -3.16 -24.27
CA LEU A 453 -5.67 -3.18 -22.81
C LEU A 453 -6.88 -3.83 -22.13
N LEU A 454 -8.10 -3.60 -22.64
CA LEU A 454 -9.36 -4.18 -22.12
C LEU A 454 -9.86 -5.38 -22.95
N HIS A 455 -8.91 -6.07 -23.58
CA HIS A 455 -9.07 -7.24 -24.43
C HIS A 455 -9.76 -8.44 -23.73
N LYS A 456 -10.30 -9.37 -24.52
CA LYS A 456 -10.77 -10.70 -24.09
C LYS A 456 -10.43 -11.75 -25.17
N GLY A 457 -9.64 -12.76 -24.82
CA GLY A 457 -9.46 -13.97 -25.65
C GLY A 457 -8.01 -14.33 -25.97
N VAL A 458 -7.76 -15.61 -26.26
CA VAL A 458 -6.42 -16.21 -26.23
C VAL A 458 -5.49 -15.80 -27.39
N HIS A 459 -6.05 -15.29 -28.50
CA HIS A 459 -5.26 -14.89 -29.67
C HIS A 459 -5.73 -13.55 -30.23
N ASN A 460 -4.92 -12.52 -30.03
CA ASN A 460 -4.99 -11.27 -30.78
C ASN A 460 -3.57 -10.89 -31.22
N ARG A 461 -3.39 -10.49 -32.47
CA ARG A 461 -2.09 -10.01 -32.96
C ARG A 461 -1.92 -8.57 -32.49
N PRO A 462 -0.76 -8.18 -31.94
CA PRO A 462 -0.46 -6.78 -31.66
C PRO A 462 -0.64 -5.95 -32.93
N ARG A 463 -1.26 -4.78 -32.80
CA ARG A 463 -1.35 -3.81 -33.89
C ARG A 463 -0.02 -3.07 -34.03
N ASP A 464 0.31 -2.67 -35.25
CA ASP A 464 1.46 -1.81 -35.48
C ASP A 464 1.19 -0.36 -35.00
N SER A 465 2.24 0.35 -34.58
CA SER A 465 2.15 1.75 -34.09
C SER A 465 2.16 2.79 -35.22
N ALA A 466 1.43 3.90 -35.05
CA ALA A 466 1.54 5.07 -35.93
C ALA A 466 2.95 5.73 -35.90
N THR A 467 3.75 5.49 -34.86
CA THR A 467 5.16 5.97 -34.77
C THR A 467 6.07 5.37 -35.87
N LEU A 468 5.63 4.30 -36.54
CA LEU A 468 6.46 3.48 -37.45
C LEU A 468 6.37 3.83 -38.92
N GLU A 469 5.42 4.67 -39.32
CA GLU A 469 5.40 5.25 -40.68
C GLU A 469 6.64 6.13 -40.93
N ASN A 470 7.47 6.33 -39.89
CA ASN A 470 8.83 6.80 -39.98
C ASN A 470 9.78 5.79 -40.65
N GLN A 471 10.20 6.12 -41.87
CA GLN A 471 11.14 5.34 -42.67
C GLN A 471 12.47 4.98 -41.98
N GLY A 472 12.92 5.74 -40.97
CA GLY A 472 14.15 5.47 -40.23
C GLY A 472 14.02 4.22 -39.37
N ILE A 473 12.92 4.14 -38.60
CA ILE A 473 12.60 2.94 -37.80
C ILE A 473 12.28 1.75 -38.72
N GLU A 474 11.56 1.95 -39.83
CA GLU A 474 11.31 0.87 -40.81
C GLU A 474 12.62 0.25 -41.33
N LYS A 475 13.59 1.09 -41.74
CA LYS A 475 14.91 0.65 -42.24
C LYS A 475 15.68 -0.13 -41.17
N ILE A 476 15.60 0.26 -39.90
CA ILE A 476 16.20 -0.50 -38.80
C ILE A 476 15.53 -1.86 -38.64
N VAL A 477 14.20 -1.91 -38.59
CA VAL A 477 13.47 -3.17 -38.39
C VAL A 477 13.65 -4.12 -39.58
N GLN A 478 13.74 -3.60 -40.81
CA GLN A 478 14.07 -4.39 -41.99
C GLN A 478 15.50 -4.96 -41.92
N LYS A 479 16.49 -4.16 -41.49
CA LYS A 479 17.88 -4.63 -41.33
C LYS A 479 18.02 -5.68 -40.22
N LEU A 480 17.48 -5.41 -39.03
CA LEU A 480 17.42 -6.36 -37.91
C LEU A 480 16.68 -7.66 -38.27
N GLY A 481 15.62 -7.56 -39.09
CA GLY A 481 14.86 -8.72 -39.57
C GLY A 481 15.53 -9.51 -40.70
N SER A 482 16.62 -9.02 -41.29
CA SER A 482 17.31 -9.66 -42.43
C SER A 482 18.77 -10.04 -42.16
N LYS A 483 19.41 -9.46 -41.13
CA LYS A 483 20.77 -9.82 -40.67
C LYS A 483 20.79 -9.89 -39.14
N SER A 484 21.07 -11.07 -38.57
CA SER A 484 21.26 -11.26 -37.13
C SER A 484 22.39 -10.39 -36.59
N ASP A 485 23.52 -10.40 -37.29
CA ASP A 485 24.77 -9.76 -36.88
C ASP A 485 24.80 -8.31 -37.38
N PHE A 486 23.68 -7.59 -37.25
CA PHE A 486 23.57 -6.18 -37.62
C PHE A 486 24.07 -5.30 -36.46
N ASP A 487 25.11 -4.51 -36.73
CA ASP A 487 25.60 -3.52 -35.77
C ASP A 487 24.68 -2.29 -35.78
N LEU A 488 24.18 -1.95 -34.60
CA LEU A 488 23.32 -0.80 -34.39
C LEU A 488 24.09 0.53 -34.29
N GLN A 489 25.43 0.53 -34.22
CA GLN A 489 26.22 1.74 -33.97
C GLN A 489 25.96 2.86 -34.98
N GLU A 490 26.12 2.60 -36.28
CA GLU A 490 25.82 3.58 -37.34
C GLU A 490 24.32 3.86 -37.45
N ALA A 491 23.48 2.85 -37.19
CA ALA A 491 22.04 2.93 -37.37
C ALA A 491 21.34 3.82 -36.33
N LEU A 492 21.92 3.92 -35.14
CA LEU A 492 21.39 4.67 -34.00
C LEU A 492 22.32 5.78 -33.51
N GLY A 493 23.54 5.91 -34.03
CA GLY A 493 24.54 6.83 -33.47
C GLY A 493 24.87 6.45 -32.01
N LEU A 494 25.30 5.20 -31.80
CA LEU A 494 25.77 4.70 -30.50
C LEU A 494 27.26 5.02 -30.30
N ARG A 495 27.72 4.99 -29.04
CA ARG A 495 29.13 5.21 -28.70
C ARG A 495 30.03 4.01 -29.01
N GLU A 496 29.47 2.81 -29.01
CA GLU A 496 30.17 1.53 -29.19
C GLU A 496 29.39 0.62 -30.15
N ALA A 497 30.08 -0.38 -30.73
CA ALA A 497 29.48 -1.41 -31.57
C ALA A 497 28.49 -2.28 -30.77
N VAL A 498 27.28 -2.48 -31.28
CA VAL A 498 26.22 -3.25 -30.60
C VAL A 498 25.55 -4.20 -31.58
N THR A 499 25.81 -5.49 -31.40
CA THR A 499 25.01 -6.59 -31.95
C THR A 499 24.10 -7.17 -30.87
N LEU A 500 22.98 -7.77 -31.30
CA LEU A 500 21.95 -8.32 -30.40
C LEU A 500 21.79 -9.83 -30.65
N ASP A 501 21.46 -10.59 -29.61
CA ASP A 501 21.06 -11.99 -29.80
C ASP A 501 19.66 -12.08 -30.50
N PRO A 502 19.24 -13.23 -31.04
CA PRO A 502 17.97 -13.35 -31.76
C PRO A 502 16.73 -12.98 -30.94
N SER A 503 16.73 -13.22 -29.62
CA SER A 503 15.63 -12.86 -28.72
C SER A 503 15.63 -11.38 -28.35
N GLN A 504 16.81 -10.78 -28.20
CA GLN A 504 16.99 -9.32 -28.07
C GLN A 504 16.56 -8.60 -29.35
N THR A 505 16.94 -9.13 -30.52
CA THR A 505 16.55 -8.65 -31.84
C THR A 505 15.03 -8.69 -32.01
N ALA A 506 14.40 -9.84 -31.74
CA ALA A 506 12.93 -9.97 -31.79
C ALA A 506 12.23 -9.02 -30.79
N SER A 507 12.79 -8.83 -29.60
CA SER A 507 12.26 -7.93 -28.57
C SER A 507 12.37 -6.45 -28.95
N LEU A 508 13.48 -6.02 -29.54
CA LEU A 508 13.64 -4.65 -30.06
C LEU A 508 12.75 -4.43 -31.29
N ILE A 509 12.66 -5.39 -32.20
CA ILE A 509 11.71 -5.35 -33.33
C ILE A 509 10.28 -5.22 -32.83
N ALA A 510 9.87 -5.98 -31.80
CA ALA A 510 8.52 -5.91 -31.24
C ALA A 510 8.27 -4.60 -30.47
N GLY A 511 9.22 -4.16 -29.64
CA GLY A 511 9.13 -2.89 -28.91
C GLY A 511 9.05 -1.68 -29.86
N LEU A 512 9.73 -1.74 -31.01
CA LEU A 512 9.58 -0.75 -32.06
C LEU A 512 8.26 -0.93 -32.82
N LYS A 513 7.93 -2.13 -33.30
CA LYS A 513 6.76 -2.34 -34.18
C LYS A 513 5.40 -2.25 -33.50
N GLN A 514 5.27 -2.65 -32.25
CA GLN A 514 3.95 -2.89 -31.66
C GLN A 514 3.43 -1.62 -30.98
N ARG A 515 2.17 -1.29 -31.26
CA ARG A 515 1.41 -0.20 -30.63
C ARG A 515 1.31 -0.38 -29.11
N VAL A 516 1.15 -1.63 -28.67
CA VAL A 516 1.39 -2.07 -27.30
C VAL A 516 2.34 -3.25 -27.35
N GLY A 517 3.62 -2.98 -27.07
CA GLY A 517 4.72 -3.96 -27.12
C GLY A 517 5.06 -4.49 -25.72
N LEU A 518 5.12 -5.80 -25.56
CA LEU A 518 5.47 -6.46 -24.29
C LEU A 518 6.78 -7.25 -24.44
N VAL A 519 7.76 -6.93 -23.61
CA VAL A 519 9.04 -7.66 -23.52
C VAL A 519 9.19 -8.24 -22.12
N GLN A 520 9.04 -9.56 -21.98
CA GLN A 520 9.49 -10.26 -20.78
C GLN A 520 10.99 -10.47 -20.86
N GLY A 521 11.71 -10.07 -19.82
CA GLY A 521 13.09 -10.48 -19.63
C GLY A 521 13.26 -11.22 -18.31
N PRO A 522 13.72 -12.47 -18.30
CA PRO A 522 14.22 -13.15 -17.11
C PRO A 522 15.37 -12.38 -16.40
N PRO A 523 15.88 -12.89 -15.27
CA PRO A 523 17.05 -12.31 -14.61
C PRO A 523 18.28 -12.29 -15.53
N GLY A 524 18.99 -11.15 -15.58
CA GLY A 524 20.27 -11.03 -16.30
C GLY A 524 20.19 -10.95 -17.83
N THR A 525 19.02 -10.88 -18.46
CA THR A 525 18.88 -10.96 -19.94
C THR A 525 18.92 -9.63 -20.70
N GLY A 526 19.14 -8.50 -20.02
CA GLY A 526 19.29 -7.18 -20.66
C GLY A 526 18.01 -6.35 -20.84
N LYS A 527 16.95 -6.59 -20.05
CA LYS A 527 15.70 -5.80 -20.03
C LYS A 527 15.90 -4.29 -20.25
N SER A 528 16.59 -3.64 -19.32
CA SER A 528 16.76 -2.19 -19.26
C SER A 528 17.61 -1.66 -20.43
N PHE A 529 18.53 -2.49 -20.96
CA PHE A 529 19.29 -2.19 -22.18
C PHE A 529 18.42 -2.20 -23.44
N ILE A 530 17.50 -3.16 -23.59
CA ILE A 530 16.53 -3.19 -24.69
C ILE A 530 15.56 -2.00 -24.61
N GLY A 531 15.15 -1.60 -23.41
CA GLY A 531 14.37 -0.37 -23.20
C GLY A 531 15.14 0.88 -23.62
N ALA A 532 16.39 1.01 -23.19
CA ALA A 532 17.23 2.14 -23.55
C ALA A 532 17.46 2.19 -25.08
N LEU A 533 17.72 1.06 -25.74
CA LEU A 533 17.84 0.98 -27.21
C LEU A 533 16.53 1.39 -27.92
N ALA A 534 15.37 0.95 -27.43
CA ALA A 534 14.09 1.39 -27.99
C ALA A 534 13.87 2.91 -27.81
N ALA A 535 14.21 3.46 -26.65
CA ALA A 535 14.15 4.90 -26.39
C ALA A 535 15.09 5.69 -27.32
N LYS A 536 16.33 5.22 -27.49
CA LYS A 536 17.34 5.81 -28.38
C LYS A 536 16.91 5.72 -29.86
N ALA A 537 16.28 4.63 -30.28
CA ALA A 537 15.77 4.47 -31.64
C ALA A 537 14.62 5.45 -31.96
N VAL A 538 13.64 5.58 -31.06
CA VAL A 538 12.57 6.58 -31.18
C VAL A 538 13.15 8.00 -31.14
N HIS A 539 14.09 8.28 -30.23
CA HIS A 539 14.75 9.58 -30.12
C HIS A 539 15.53 9.98 -31.38
N TYR A 540 16.26 9.04 -31.99
CA TYR A 540 17.17 9.33 -33.10
C TYR A 540 16.47 9.43 -34.46
N HIS A 541 15.36 8.71 -34.65
CA HIS A 541 14.64 8.69 -35.93
C HIS A 541 13.34 9.50 -35.95
N THR A 542 12.80 9.92 -34.79
CA THR A 542 11.52 10.65 -34.70
C THR A 542 11.60 11.86 -33.78
N ASP A 543 10.63 12.77 -33.91
CA ASP A 543 10.41 13.89 -32.99
C ASP A 543 9.43 13.55 -31.85
N GLU A 544 8.90 12.32 -31.77
CA GLU A 544 7.92 11.91 -30.76
C GLU A 544 8.49 11.98 -29.35
N LYS A 545 7.81 12.67 -28.43
CA LYS A 545 8.23 12.75 -27.02
C LYS A 545 8.09 11.42 -26.32
N ILE A 546 9.11 11.09 -25.53
CA ILE A 546 9.23 9.80 -24.83
C ILE A 546 9.01 10.03 -23.32
N LEU A 547 8.01 9.38 -22.76
CA LEU A 547 7.80 9.29 -21.32
C LEU A 547 8.36 7.96 -20.79
N VAL A 548 9.34 8.04 -19.90
CA VAL A 548 9.93 6.90 -19.19
C VAL A 548 9.36 6.84 -17.78
N ILE A 549 8.85 5.67 -17.40
CA ILE A 549 8.22 5.40 -16.10
C ILE A 549 8.90 4.21 -15.44
N CYS A 550 9.46 4.42 -14.24
CA CYS A 550 9.99 3.36 -13.38
C CYS A 550 9.20 3.27 -12.07
N HIS A 551 9.22 2.10 -11.40
CA HIS A 551 8.61 1.97 -10.08
C HIS A 551 9.36 2.78 -9.00
N THR A 552 10.70 2.67 -8.96
CA THR A 552 11.55 3.28 -7.93
C THR A 552 12.45 4.39 -8.49
N ASN A 553 12.87 5.34 -7.64
CA ASN A 553 13.85 6.36 -8.03
C ASN A 553 15.20 5.73 -8.45
N ARG A 554 15.61 4.62 -7.81
CA ARG A 554 16.85 3.92 -8.15
C ARG A 554 16.82 3.28 -9.53
N ALA A 555 15.71 2.65 -9.91
CA ALA A 555 15.51 2.13 -11.26
C ALA A 555 15.52 3.27 -12.28
N LEU A 556 14.87 4.39 -11.96
CA LEU A 556 14.87 5.59 -12.79
C LEU A 556 16.28 6.17 -13.02
N ASP A 557 17.05 6.38 -11.96
CA ASP A 557 18.41 6.92 -12.03
C ASP A 557 19.34 5.99 -12.84
N GLN A 558 19.25 4.67 -12.60
CA GLN A 558 19.99 3.66 -13.35
C GLN A 558 19.63 3.69 -14.84
N TYR A 559 18.33 3.73 -15.18
CA TYR A 559 17.86 3.75 -16.56
C TYR A 559 18.22 5.04 -17.29
N ILE A 560 18.22 6.19 -16.60
CA ILE A 560 18.76 7.46 -17.12
C ILE A 560 20.25 7.32 -17.45
N GLN A 561 21.05 6.72 -16.55
CA GLN A 561 22.48 6.46 -16.82
C GLN A 561 22.67 5.53 -18.02
N ASP A 562 21.83 4.51 -18.19
CA ASP A 562 21.94 3.57 -19.32
C ASP A 562 21.54 4.22 -20.66
N ILE A 563 20.53 5.10 -20.66
CA ILE A 563 20.21 5.98 -21.81
C ILE A 563 21.37 6.92 -22.17
N ILE A 564 22.09 7.46 -21.18
CA ILE A 564 23.24 8.34 -21.41
C ILE A 564 24.44 7.55 -21.96
N LYS A 565 24.67 6.32 -21.49
CA LYS A 565 25.77 5.44 -21.97
C LYS A 565 25.64 5.13 -23.46
N ILE A 566 24.44 4.81 -23.94
CA ILE A 566 24.17 4.56 -25.37
C ILE A 566 24.13 5.84 -26.23
N GLY A 567 24.44 7.00 -25.65
CA GLY A 567 24.69 8.23 -26.39
C GLY A 567 23.45 9.10 -26.64
N VAL A 568 22.51 9.18 -25.70
CA VAL A 568 21.63 10.36 -25.59
C VAL A 568 22.32 11.40 -24.70
N ASP A 569 22.19 12.69 -25.03
CA ASP A 569 22.77 13.75 -24.18
C ASP A 569 21.95 13.95 -22.90
N ARG A 570 22.61 14.33 -21.80
CA ARG A 570 21.92 14.69 -20.55
C ARG A 570 21.01 15.91 -20.73
N SER A 571 21.34 16.81 -21.66
CA SER A 571 20.54 17.99 -22.01
C SER A 571 19.18 17.65 -22.61
N GLU A 572 18.95 16.43 -23.10
CA GLU A 572 17.69 15.96 -23.69
C GLU A 572 16.75 15.24 -22.72
N ILE A 573 17.17 15.06 -21.47
CA ILE A 573 16.48 14.23 -20.47
C ILE A 573 16.02 15.08 -19.29
N SER A 574 14.72 15.29 -19.14
CA SER A 574 14.14 15.84 -17.90
C SER A 574 14.05 14.75 -16.83
N ALA A 575 14.68 14.95 -15.68
CA ALA A 575 14.40 14.20 -14.46
C ALA A 575 13.63 15.14 -13.51
N GLY A 576 12.48 14.70 -12.99
CA GLY A 576 11.43 15.59 -12.43
C GLY A 576 11.71 16.28 -11.09
N ASN A 577 12.77 17.08 -10.97
CA ASN A 577 13.13 17.86 -9.78
C ASN A 577 13.61 19.29 -10.09
N ARG A 578 12.68 20.25 -9.98
CA ARG A 578 12.83 21.67 -9.60
C ARG A 578 14.05 22.48 -10.11
N HIS A 579 13.80 23.48 -10.96
CA HIS A 579 14.62 24.69 -11.05
C HIS A 579 13.76 25.96 -10.91
N HIS A 580 14.38 27.13 -10.72
CA HIS A 580 13.69 28.42 -10.54
C HIS A 580 14.34 29.51 -11.41
N ASN A 581 13.54 30.45 -11.93
CA ASN A 581 13.99 31.60 -12.70
C ASN A 581 13.09 32.83 -12.40
N SER A 582 13.53 34.04 -12.75
CA SER A 582 13.02 35.32 -12.23
C SER A 582 11.75 35.87 -12.89
N ASP A 583 11.50 35.59 -14.16
CA ASP A 583 10.70 36.54 -14.97
C ASP A 583 9.18 36.34 -14.91
N THR A 584 8.70 35.18 -14.43
CA THR A 584 7.27 34.91 -14.18
C THR A 584 6.67 35.76 -13.05
N MET A 585 7.51 36.49 -12.30
CA MET A 585 7.17 37.25 -11.08
C MET A 585 5.94 38.16 -11.20
N LYS A 586 5.67 38.80 -12.34
CA LYS A 586 4.62 39.86 -12.42
C LYS A 586 3.19 39.32 -12.30
N PHE A 587 2.90 38.16 -12.88
CA PHE A 587 1.58 37.52 -12.74
C PHE A 587 1.46 36.77 -11.41
N VAL A 588 2.51 36.01 -11.06
CA VAL A 588 2.57 35.24 -9.82
C VAL A 588 2.38 36.14 -8.59
N ARG A 589 3.08 37.28 -8.51
CA ARG A 589 2.89 38.26 -7.42
C ARG A 589 1.47 38.80 -7.32
N ARG A 590 0.72 38.92 -8.42
CA ARG A 590 -0.67 39.38 -8.35
C ARG A 590 -1.54 38.33 -7.65
N SER A 591 -1.48 37.07 -8.10
CA SER A 591 -2.23 35.98 -7.45
C SER A 591 -1.79 35.73 -6.01
N GLU A 592 -0.50 35.89 -5.68
CA GLU A 592 0.03 35.84 -4.31
C GLU A 592 -0.44 37.05 -3.46
N THR A 593 -0.62 38.24 -4.04
CA THR A 593 -1.17 39.43 -3.33
C THR A 593 -2.68 39.29 -3.09
N ASP A 594 -3.42 38.83 -4.11
CA ASP A 594 -4.84 38.54 -4.00
C ASP A 594 -5.05 37.46 -2.92
N ALA A 595 -4.25 36.38 -2.91
CA ALA A 595 -4.27 35.36 -1.87
C ALA A 595 -3.86 35.89 -0.48
N SER A 596 -2.87 36.79 -0.36
CA SER A 596 -2.53 37.44 0.93
C SER A 596 -3.72 38.22 1.50
N THR A 597 -4.49 38.88 0.63
CA THR A 597 -5.69 39.63 1.04
C THR A 597 -6.77 38.68 1.57
N GLU A 598 -7.02 37.55 0.89
CA GLU A 598 -7.93 36.52 1.40
C GLU A 598 -7.40 35.86 2.70
N ALA A 599 -6.08 35.79 2.90
CA ALA A 599 -5.46 35.27 4.13
C ALA A 599 -5.64 36.19 5.34
N GLU A 600 -5.59 37.51 5.16
CA GLU A 600 -5.93 38.48 6.22
C GLU A 600 -7.42 38.38 6.59
N ASP A 601 -8.32 38.33 5.60
CA ASP A 601 -9.76 38.11 5.83
C ASP A 601 -10.03 36.77 6.57
N LEU A 602 -9.31 35.70 6.22
CA LEU A 602 -9.42 34.40 6.89
C LEU A 602 -8.98 34.42 8.35
N LYS A 603 -7.99 35.24 8.69
CA LYS A 603 -7.50 35.43 10.06
C LYS A 603 -8.55 36.16 10.92
N ASP A 604 -9.19 37.19 10.38
CA ASP A 604 -10.27 37.92 11.05
C ASP A 604 -11.56 37.08 11.18
N LEU A 605 -11.92 36.31 10.14
CA LEU A 605 -13.03 35.36 10.19
C LEU A 605 -12.78 34.22 11.18
N TYR A 606 -11.56 33.66 11.22
CA TYR A 606 -11.16 32.68 12.22
C TYR A 606 -11.33 33.23 13.64
N LEU A 607 -10.81 34.43 13.92
CA LEU A 607 -10.99 35.09 15.23
C LEU A 607 -12.47 35.25 15.59
N GLY A 608 -13.34 35.54 14.62
CA GLY A 608 -14.79 35.58 14.77
C GLY A 608 -15.47 34.24 15.08
N LEU A 609 -14.84 33.10 14.77
CA LEU A 609 -15.30 31.75 15.12
C LEU A 609 -14.79 31.28 16.49
N THR A 610 -13.64 31.79 16.96
CA THR A 610 -13.08 31.43 18.28
C THR A 610 -13.94 31.88 19.46
N GLN A 611 -13.64 31.34 20.65
CA GLN A 611 -14.28 31.70 21.93
C GLN A 611 -14.34 33.22 22.17
N LEU A 612 -13.32 34.00 21.77
CA LEU A 612 -13.32 35.46 21.93
C LEU A 612 -14.35 36.16 21.03
N GLY A 613 -14.55 35.69 19.80
CA GLY A 613 -15.60 36.16 18.89
C GLY A 613 -16.99 35.79 19.40
N GLN A 614 -17.16 34.55 19.87
CA GLN A 614 -18.40 34.06 20.49
C GLN A 614 -18.79 34.90 21.72
N MET A 615 -17.84 35.14 22.64
CA MET A 615 -18.04 36.00 23.81
C MET A 615 -18.44 37.42 23.40
N ARG A 616 -17.71 38.04 22.45
CA ARG A 616 -18.01 39.41 21.97
C ARG A 616 -19.43 39.52 21.42
N ASP A 617 -19.88 38.52 20.67
CA ASP A 617 -21.20 38.54 20.06
C ASP A 617 -22.33 38.22 21.07
N HIS A 618 -22.06 37.40 22.09
CA HIS A 618 -22.94 37.26 23.26
C HIS A 618 -23.08 38.58 24.04
N LEU A 619 -21.97 39.26 24.29
CA LEU A 619 -21.91 40.57 24.95
C LEU A 619 -22.69 41.66 24.18
N LYS A 620 -22.61 41.65 22.85
CA LYS A 620 -23.45 42.51 21.99
C LYS A 620 -24.94 42.16 22.11
N GLY A 621 -25.28 40.87 22.21
CA GLY A 621 -26.64 40.41 22.50
C GLY A 621 -27.17 40.92 23.84
N MET A 622 -26.37 40.83 24.91
CA MET A 622 -26.71 41.38 26.23
C MET A 622 -26.94 42.89 26.19
N ALA A 623 -26.16 43.64 25.41
CA ALA A 623 -26.34 45.08 25.25
C ALA A 623 -27.68 45.44 24.59
N MET A 624 -28.07 44.70 23.54
CA MET A 624 -29.38 44.86 22.88
C MET A 624 -30.55 44.45 23.80
N GLN A 625 -30.28 43.67 24.85
CA GLN A 625 -31.25 43.25 25.88
C GLN A 625 -31.20 44.12 27.16
N GLY A 626 -30.37 45.17 27.18
CA GLY A 626 -30.31 46.17 28.27
C GLY A 626 -29.18 46.02 29.28
N ASP A 627 -28.45 44.89 29.33
CA ASP A 627 -27.30 44.74 30.23
C ASP A 627 -25.96 45.15 29.57
N GLY A 628 -25.93 46.38 29.05
CA GLY A 628 -24.83 46.89 28.24
C GLY A 628 -23.50 47.11 28.96
N LYS A 629 -23.41 46.93 30.28
CA LYS A 629 -22.23 47.29 31.09
C LYS A 629 -20.94 46.61 30.63
N TYR A 630 -21.01 45.31 30.29
CA TYR A 630 -19.85 44.57 29.79
C TYR A 630 -19.52 44.93 28.34
N SER A 631 -20.54 45.11 27.48
CA SER A 631 -20.31 45.52 26.10
C SER A 631 -19.60 46.88 26.01
N LEU A 632 -20.03 47.86 26.80
CA LEU A 632 -19.40 49.18 26.88
C LEU A 632 -17.99 49.13 27.49
N ALA A 633 -17.73 48.21 28.41
CA ALA A 633 -16.40 47.99 28.99
C ALA A 633 -15.40 47.35 28.02
N PHE A 634 -15.88 46.70 26.96
CA PHE A 634 -15.07 46.00 25.96
C PHE A 634 -15.18 46.59 24.54
N ASP A 635 -15.96 47.66 24.34
CA ASP A 635 -16.11 48.28 23.03
C ASP A 635 -14.94 49.21 22.68
N ILE A 636 -14.41 49.01 21.48
CA ILE A 636 -13.29 49.75 20.87
C ILE A 636 -13.81 50.65 19.71
N SER A 637 -15.11 50.56 19.37
CA SER A 637 -15.67 51.14 18.13
C SER A 637 -15.84 52.67 18.12
N LEU A 638 -15.57 53.37 19.23
CA LEU A 638 -15.98 54.77 19.45
C LEU A 638 -14.83 55.78 19.70
N GLU A 639 -13.57 55.34 19.76
CA GLU A 639 -12.45 56.20 20.16
C GLU A 639 -11.50 56.48 18.98
N THR A 640 -11.91 57.42 18.12
CA THR A 640 -11.21 57.80 16.88
C THR A 640 -10.22 58.96 17.03
N ASP A 641 -9.52 59.08 18.17
CA ASP A 641 -8.50 60.13 18.40
C ASP A 641 -7.11 59.72 17.87
N GLY A 642 -7.06 59.44 16.56
CA GLY A 642 -5.88 59.61 15.68
C GLY A 642 -4.64 58.71 15.86
N ILE A 643 -4.25 58.35 17.08
CA ILE A 643 -2.87 57.95 17.42
C ILE A 643 -2.72 56.43 17.63
N THR A 644 -3.72 55.76 18.20
CA THR A 644 -3.60 54.35 18.64
C THR A 644 -4.48 53.40 17.82
N ARG A 645 -4.05 53.05 16.59
CA ARG A 645 -4.73 52.00 15.79
C ARG A 645 -4.46 50.61 16.36
N VAL A 646 -5.31 50.16 17.29
CA VAL A 646 -5.36 48.75 17.72
C VAL A 646 -6.20 47.96 16.72
N ASN A 647 -5.55 47.21 15.83
CA ASN A 647 -6.25 46.36 14.85
C ASN A 647 -7.03 45.20 15.51
N ASP A 648 -6.67 44.80 16.73
CA ASP A 648 -7.32 43.71 17.47
C ASP A 648 -8.60 44.15 18.19
N ARG A 649 -9.74 43.91 17.55
CA ARG A 649 -11.09 44.18 18.08
C ARG A 649 -11.49 43.33 19.31
N HIS A 650 -10.62 42.44 19.79
CA HIS A 650 -10.85 41.62 20.99
C HIS A 650 -9.83 41.89 22.11
N TYR A 651 -8.94 42.87 21.93
CA TYR A 651 -7.86 43.24 22.86
C TYR A 651 -8.33 43.39 24.32
N LEU A 652 -9.43 44.13 24.55
CA LEU A 652 -9.99 44.36 25.88
C LEU A 652 -10.53 43.08 26.53
N ILE A 653 -11.25 42.26 25.76
CA ILE A 653 -11.78 40.97 26.24
C ILE A 653 -10.62 40.07 26.65
N ARG A 654 -9.56 39.98 25.84
CA ARG A 654 -8.38 39.15 26.15
C ARG A 654 -7.71 39.59 27.45
N ARG A 655 -7.39 40.88 27.60
CA ARG A 655 -6.79 41.40 28.84
C ARG A 655 -7.67 41.15 30.05
N TRP A 656 -8.99 41.34 29.93
CA TRP A 656 -9.89 41.08 31.04
C TRP A 656 -9.89 39.60 31.48
N VAL A 657 -9.90 38.65 30.54
CA VAL A 657 -9.80 37.20 30.78
C VAL A 657 -8.47 36.82 31.45
N GLU A 658 -7.37 37.45 31.05
CA GLU A 658 -6.03 37.28 31.65
C GLU A 658 -5.94 37.83 33.09
N GLY A 659 -6.96 38.54 33.58
CA GLY A 659 -6.93 39.25 34.88
C GLY A 659 -6.26 40.63 34.81
N ASN A 660 -5.85 41.08 33.62
CA ASN A 660 -5.23 42.37 33.40
C ASN A 660 -6.26 43.53 33.45
N ASP A 661 -5.73 44.75 33.51
CA ASP A 661 -6.47 46.01 33.37
C ASP A 661 -6.69 46.39 31.88
N PRO A 662 -7.36 47.51 31.56
CA PRO A 662 -7.56 47.93 30.16
C PRO A 662 -6.30 48.21 29.32
N GLY A 663 -5.11 48.38 29.91
CA GLY A 663 -3.87 48.69 29.18
C GLY A 663 -3.95 49.99 28.36
N LEU A 664 -3.80 49.87 27.03
CA LEU A 664 -3.85 50.97 26.04
C LEU A 664 -5.11 51.86 26.05
N PHE A 665 -6.18 51.41 26.72
CA PHE A 665 -7.47 52.11 26.81
C PHE A 665 -7.79 52.46 28.28
N PRO A 666 -7.02 53.35 28.93
CA PRO A 666 -7.15 53.64 30.36
C PRO A 666 -8.52 54.22 30.73
N GLU A 667 -9.21 54.88 29.79
CA GLU A 667 -10.57 55.42 29.97
C GLU A 667 -11.65 54.33 30.16
N LYS A 668 -11.43 53.06 29.79
CA LYS A 668 -12.34 51.95 30.19
C LYS A 668 -12.30 51.65 31.69
N LYS A 669 -11.32 52.16 32.46
CA LYS A 669 -11.29 52.00 33.93
C LYS A 669 -12.50 52.64 34.62
N LYS A 670 -13.25 53.52 33.93
CA LYS A 670 -14.58 53.99 34.37
C LYS A 670 -15.61 52.87 34.58
N TYR A 671 -15.40 51.69 33.98
CA TYR A 671 -16.21 50.49 34.18
C TYR A 671 -15.59 49.56 35.25
N SER A 672 -15.25 50.11 36.41
CA SER A 672 -14.68 49.38 37.57
C SER A 672 -15.46 48.12 37.95
N ALA A 673 -16.79 48.18 37.93
CA ALA A 673 -17.68 47.04 38.17
C ALA A 673 -17.50 45.85 37.20
N VAL A 674 -16.76 46.04 36.09
CA VAL A 674 -16.27 44.98 35.20
C VAL A 674 -14.78 44.72 35.44
N TRP A 675 -13.95 45.77 35.46
CA TRP A 675 -12.49 45.63 35.45
C TRP A 675 -11.84 45.27 36.79
N ASP A 676 -12.56 45.41 37.90
CA ASP A 676 -12.10 45.05 39.26
C ASP A 676 -12.65 43.69 39.73
N LEU A 677 -13.37 42.95 38.87
CA LEU A 677 -13.90 41.63 39.20
C LEU A 677 -12.76 40.63 39.55
N PRO A 678 -12.89 39.83 40.62
CA PRO A 678 -11.90 38.80 40.97
C PRO A 678 -11.74 37.76 39.86
N SER A 679 -10.51 37.29 39.64
CA SER A 679 -10.18 36.37 38.53
C SER A 679 -10.92 35.03 38.56
N SER A 680 -11.39 34.58 39.73
CA SER A 680 -12.33 33.46 39.86
C SER A 680 -13.68 33.77 39.21
N ARG A 681 -14.31 34.90 39.59
CA ARG A 681 -15.59 35.32 39.03
C ARG A 681 -15.50 35.69 37.55
N ARG A 682 -14.34 36.16 37.06
CA ARG A 682 -14.09 36.30 35.62
C ARG A 682 -14.18 34.95 34.91
N LYS A 683 -13.50 33.91 35.41
CA LYS A 683 -13.57 32.56 34.82
C LYS A 683 -15.01 32.01 34.81
N GLU A 684 -15.72 32.11 35.93
CA GLU A 684 -17.14 31.71 36.01
C GLU A 684 -18.01 32.39 34.93
N LEU A 685 -17.88 33.71 34.75
CA LEU A 685 -18.61 34.46 33.72
C LEU A 685 -18.17 34.10 32.30
N VAL A 686 -16.87 33.88 32.07
CA VAL A 686 -16.31 33.44 30.79
C VAL A 686 -16.89 32.07 30.40
N ASP A 687 -16.95 31.13 31.33
CA ASP A 687 -17.45 29.79 31.07
C ASP A 687 -18.99 29.75 30.97
N GLU A 688 -19.69 30.61 31.72
CA GLU A 688 -21.12 30.88 31.54
C GLU A 688 -21.42 31.44 30.13
N TRP A 689 -20.67 32.43 29.66
CA TRP A 689 -20.85 33.03 28.34
C TRP A 689 -20.56 32.02 27.22
N LYS A 690 -19.46 31.25 27.30
CA LYS A 690 -19.15 30.14 26.37
C LYS A 690 -20.32 29.17 26.25
N SER A 691 -20.90 28.74 27.39
CA SER A 691 -22.01 27.78 27.40
C SER A 691 -23.28 28.27 26.68
N LYS A 692 -23.44 29.61 26.56
CA LYS A 692 -24.58 30.28 25.94
C LYS A 692 -24.31 30.73 24.49
N SER A 693 -23.06 30.72 24.03
CA SER A 693 -22.64 31.29 22.74
C SER A 693 -22.28 30.21 21.70
N LYS A 694 -23.28 29.59 21.08
CA LYS A 694 -23.05 28.63 19.98
C LYS A 694 -22.64 29.33 18.68
N ILE A 695 -21.77 28.69 17.91
CA ILE A 695 -21.41 29.14 16.55
C ILE A 695 -22.62 29.04 15.61
N SER A 696 -22.87 30.08 14.81
CA SER A 696 -23.85 30.01 13.71
C SER A 696 -23.22 29.45 12.45
N ASN A 697 -23.96 28.55 11.77
CA ASN A 697 -23.52 27.93 10.51
C ASN A 697 -23.11 28.96 9.44
N GLU A 698 -23.77 30.10 9.39
CA GLU A 698 -23.53 31.20 8.45
C GLU A 698 -22.08 31.74 8.51
N LYS A 699 -21.53 31.90 9.72
CA LYS A 699 -20.14 32.36 9.91
C LYS A 699 -19.15 31.29 9.45
N LEU A 700 -19.48 30.03 9.68
CA LEU A 700 -18.64 28.90 9.29
C LEU A 700 -18.65 28.68 7.77
N SER A 701 -19.80 28.86 7.11
CA SER A 701 -19.87 28.86 5.64
C SER A 701 -19.12 30.04 5.01
N ALA A 702 -19.18 31.24 5.61
CA ALA A 702 -18.41 32.40 5.12
C ALA A 702 -16.89 32.18 5.24
N PHE A 703 -16.43 31.59 6.35
CA PHE A 703 -15.03 31.17 6.50
C PHE A 703 -14.65 30.11 5.45
N LEU A 704 -15.48 29.08 5.23
CA LEU A 704 -15.21 28.03 4.25
C LEU A 704 -15.19 28.51 2.79
N GLU A 705 -16.05 29.45 2.42
CA GLU A 705 -16.05 30.06 1.08
C GLU A 705 -14.75 30.83 0.82
N LYS A 706 -14.34 31.66 1.79
CA LYS A 706 -13.05 32.37 1.77
C LYS A 706 -11.85 31.42 1.73
N ALA A 707 -11.89 30.35 2.54
CA ALA A 707 -10.82 29.35 2.66
C ALA A 707 -10.62 28.59 1.33
N LYS A 708 -11.73 28.22 0.69
CA LYS A 708 -11.72 27.63 -0.65
C LYS A 708 -11.14 28.58 -1.70
N ARG A 709 -11.59 29.83 -1.72
CA ARG A 709 -11.16 30.85 -2.69
C ARG A 709 -9.66 31.19 -2.57
N HIS A 710 -9.14 31.25 -1.34
CA HIS A 710 -7.72 31.36 -1.05
C HIS A 710 -6.92 30.21 -1.68
N ASP A 711 -7.33 28.95 -1.46
CA ASP A 711 -6.64 27.78 -2.00
C ASP A 711 -6.74 27.68 -3.54
N GLU A 712 -7.84 28.16 -4.13
CA GLU A 712 -7.99 28.28 -5.58
C GLU A 712 -7.02 29.32 -6.16
N LEU A 713 -6.86 30.49 -5.53
CA LEU A 713 -5.87 31.50 -5.92
C LEU A 713 -4.43 30.99 -5.78
N LEU A 714 -4.10 30.29 -4.70
CA LEU A 714 -2.79 29.65 -4.54
C LEU A 714 -2.54 28.55 -5.57
N THR A 715 -3.58 27.79 -5.94
CA THR A 715 -3.48 26.78 -7.00
C THR A 715 -3.23 27.43 -8.36
N GLN A 716 -3.86 28.57 -8.64
CA GLN A 716 -3.59 29.37 -9.85
C GLN A 716 -2.16 29.95 -9.84
N ALA A 717 -1.71 30.55 -8.73
CA ALA A 717 -0.36 31.09 -8.57
C ALA A 717 0.72 30.00 -8.76
N ARG A 718 0.51 28.82 -8.15
CA ARG A 718 1.39 27.65 -8.28
C ARG A 718 1.39 27.08 -9.70
N SER A 719 0.25 27.08 -10.38
CA SER A 719 0.16 26.66 -11.79
C SER A 719 0.90 27.63 -12.71
N ALA A 720 0.77 28.94 -12.51
CA ALA A 720 1.54 29.95 -13.23
C ALA A 720 3.05 29.83 -12.97
N LYS A 721 3.46 29.58 -11.71
CA LYS A 721 4.86 29.30 -11.36
C LYS A 721 5.39 28.01 -11.99
N GLY A 722 4.52 27.01 -12.18
CA GLY A 722 4.82 25.75 -12.86
C GLY A 722 5.07 25.85 -14.37
N GLN A 723 4.82 27.01 -14.99
CA GLN A 723 5.08 27.25 -16.42
C GLN A 723 6.57 27.17 -16.78
N LEU A 724 7.49 27.38 -15.82
CA LEU A 724 8.93 27.20 -16.07
C LEU A 724 9.32 25.71 -16.10
N ASP A 725 8.80 24.90 -15.18
CA ASP A 725 8.96 23.45 -15.22
C ASP A 725 8.32 22.89 -16.52
N GLU A 726 7.17 23.45 -16.94
CA GLU A 726 6.53 23.13 -18.22
C GLU A 726 7.41 23.54 -19.42
N GLN A 727 8.06 24.71 -19.42
CA GLN A 727 9.03 25.09 -20.45
C GLN A 727 10.26 24.17 -20.47
N ILE A 728 10.78 23.76 -19.31
CA ILE A 728 11.90 22.82 -19.23
C ILE A 728 11.47 21.45 -19.80
N ILE A 729 10.35 20.89 -19.36
CA ILE A 729 9.78 19.63 -19.89
C ILE A 729 9.43 19.77 -21.38
N ARG A 730 9.00 20.96 -21.83
CA ARG A 730 8.79 21.29 -23.25
C ARG A 730 10.08 21.22 -24.06
N SER A 731 11.20 21.68 -23.50
CA SER A 731 12.51 21.65 -24.16
C SER A 731 13.15 20.27 -24.30
N LYS A 732 12.57 19.19 -23.74
CA LYS A 732 13.17 17.84 -23.73
C LYS A 732 12.48 16.85 -24.66
N ARG A 733 13.28 16.04 -25.36
CA ARG A 733 12.83 14.85 -26.09
C ARG A 733 12.40 13.71 -25.14
N ILE A 734 13.09 13.54 -24.01
CA ILE A 734 12.82 12.48 -23.01
C ILE A 734 12.41 13.07 -21.66
N ILE A 735 11.33 12.53 -21.10
CA ILE A 735 10.81 12.87 -19.77
C ILE A 735 10.87 11.61 -18.91
N ALA A 736 11.65 11.62 -17.83
CA ALA A 736 11.90 10.47 -16.98
C ALA A 736 11.42 10.73 -15.55
N CYS A 737 10.48 9.90 -15.05
CA CYS A 737 9.94 10.03 -13.70
C CYS A 737 9.50 8.67 -13.12
N THR A 738 9.32 8.62 -11.79
CA THR A 738 8.67 7.49 -11.13
C THR A 738 7.16 7.52 -11.38
N THR A 739 6.48 6.39 -11.17
CA THR A 739 5.01 6.28 -11.32
C THR A 739 4.23 7.37 -10.56
N SER A 740 4.63 7.66 -9.31
CA SER A 740 4.02 8.73 -8.51
C SER A 740 4.32 10.12 -9.07
N GLY A 741 5.52 10.32 -9.64
CA GLY A 741 5.89 11.54 -10.37
C GLY A 741 5.04 11.74 -11.62
N ALA A 742 4.86 10.68 -12.42
CA ALA A 742 4.03 10.69 -13.63
C ALA A 742 2.59 11.11 -13.31
N ALA A 743 2.02 10.63 -12.20
CA ALA A 743 0.69 11.00 -11.70
C ALA A 743 0.63 12.42 -11.06
N LYS A 744 1.70 12.85 -10.37
CA LYS A 744 1.79 14.13 -9.65
C LYS A 744 1.97 15.34 -10.57
N TYR A 745 2.81 15.22 -11.59
CA TYR A 745 3.17 16.35 -12.46
C TYR A 745 2.20 16.45 -13.64
N GLY A 746 1.31 17.45 -13.61
CA GLY A 746 0.36 17.72 -14.70
C GLY A 746 1.06 18.11 -16.01
N GLN A 747 2.21 18.78 -15.91
CA GLN A 747 3.05 19.19 -17.05
C GLN A 747 3.47 18.00 -17.95
N VAL A 748 3.65 16.82 -17.35
CA VAL A 748 3.98 15.58 -18.09
C VAL A 748 2.82 15.10 -18.97
N GLN A 749 1.59 15.49 -18.64
CA GLN A 749 0.40 15.25 -19.46
C GLN A 749 0.12 16.42 -20.43
N SER A 750 0.40 17.68 -20.05
CA SER A 750 0.33 18.83 -20.97
C SER A 750 1.12 18.61 -22.25
N GLU A 751 2.32 18.03 -22.12
CA GLU A 751 3.24 17.75 -23.22
C GLU A 751 2.92 16.45 -23.99
N ALA A 752 1.80 15.79 -23.66
CA ALA A 752 1.20 14.62 -24.31
C ALA A 752 2.19 13.65 -25.03
N PRO A 753 3.09 12.97 -24.31
CA PRO A 753 4.13 12.15 -24.92
C PRO A 753 3.56 11.03 -25.81
N GLY A 754 4.02 10.98 -27.06
CA GLY A 754 3.54 10.03 -28.07
C GLY A 754 4.01 8.60 -27.82
N VAL A 755 5.17 8.42 -27.17
CA VAL A 755 5.72 7.09 -26.81
C VAL A 755 5.89 7.01 -25.29
N ILE A 756 5.39 5.93 -24.70
CA ILE A 756 5.44 5.68 -23.26
C ILE A 756 6.18 4.36 -23.02
N ILE A 757 7.22 4.38 -22.19
CA ILE A 757 8.03 3.21 -21.84
C ILE A 757 7.91 2.97 -20.33
N VAL A 758 7.43 1.77 -19.96
CA VAL A 758 7.32 1.32 -18.57
C VAL A 758 8.41 0.29 -18.31
N GLU A 759 9.32 0.62 -17.39
CA GLU A 759 10.41 -0.23 -16.94
C GLU A 759 10.05 -0.88 -15.59
N GLU A 760 10.59 -2.08 -15.34
CA GLU A 760 10.12 -2.99 -14.29
C GLU A 760 8.59 -3.23 -14.31
N ALA A 761 7.96 -3.27 -15.48
CA ALA A 761 6.49 -3.28 -15.65
C ALA A 761 5.72 -4.41 -14.92
N GLY A 762 6.41 -5.47 -14.48
CA GLY A 762 5.85 -6.51 -13.62
C GLY A 762 5.60 -6.07 -12.16
N GLN A 763 6.39 -5.12 -11.65
CA GLN A 763 6.28 -4.50 -10.32
C GLN A 763 5.35 -3.28 -10.29
N VAL A 764 4.85 -2.80 -11.44
CA VAL A 764 4.06 -1.57 -11.51
C VAL A 764 2.55 -1.89 -11.42
N LEU A 765 1.86 -1.23 -10.49
CA LEU A 765 0.39 -1.30 -10.37
C LEU A 765 -0.30 -0.84 -11.67
N GLU A 766 -1.38 -1.51 -12.04
CA GLU A 766 -2.16 -1.17 -13.23
C GLU A 766 -2.70 0.27 -13.16
N SER A 767 -3.19 0.70 -12.00
CA SER A 767 -3.59 2.09 -11.70
C SER A 767 -2.51 3.12 -12.02
N HIS A 768 -1.25 2.81 -11.77
CA HIS A 768 -0.12 3.72 -12.00
C HIS A 768 0.20 3.87 -13.49
N ILE A 769 0.13 2.79 -14.28
CA ILE A 769 0.33 2.87 -15.73
C ILE A 769 -0.81 3.68 -16.35
N VAL A 770 -2.06 3.33 -16.04
CA VAL A 770 -3.26 3.96 -16.58
C VAL A 770 -3.26 5.48 -16.37
N THR A 771 -2.87 5.94 -15.17
CA THR A 771 -2.85 7.38 -14.83
C THR A 771 -1.70 8.17 -15.48
N ALA A 772 -0.76 7.50 -16.15
CA ALA A 772 0.29 8.13 -16.95
C ALA A 772 0.01 8.13 -18.47
N LEU A 773 -0.96 7.33 -18.94
CA LEU A 773 -1.39 7.31 -20.34
C LEU A 773 -2.16 8.59 -20.68
N ASN A 774 -1.84 9.22 -21.82
CA ASN A 774 -2.54 10.37 -22.38
C ASN A 774 -3.30 9.98 -23.67
N PRO A 775 -4.41 10.66 -24.05
CA PRO A 775 -5.22 10.26 -25.22
C PRO A 775 -4.49 10.30 -26.57
N LEU A 776 -3.38 11.04 -26.69
CA LEU A 776 -2.58 11.14 -27.92
C LEU A 776 -1.43 10.11 -27.97
N ALA A 777 -1.31 9.23 -26.98
CA ALA A 777 -0.28 8.20 -26.95
C ALA A 777 -0.40 7.27 -28.17
N LYS A 778 0.67 7.23 -28.97
CA LYS A 778 0.80 6.43 -30.19
C LYS A 778 1.35 5.05 -29.88
N GLN A 779 2.18 4.93 -28.84
CA GLN A 779 2.86 3.68 -28.47
C GLN A 779 3.04 3.50 -26.96
N LEU A 780 2.88 2.26 -26.49
CA LEU A 780 3.21 1.81 -25.14
C LEU A 780 4.16 0.61 -25.21
N ILE A 781 5.34 0.73 -24.59
CA ILE A 781 6.34 -0.33 -24.49
C ILE A 781 6.47 -0.73 -23.02
N MET A 782 6.11 -1.96 -22.68
CA MET A 782 6.21 -2.49 -21.32
C MET A 782 7.31 -3.56 -21.24
N ILE A 783 8.30 -3.31 -20.39
CA ILE A 783 9.46 -4.19 -20.20
C ILE A 783 9.51 -4.61 -18.74
N GLY A 784 9.43 -5.91 -18.49
CA GLY A 784 9.27 -6.42 -17.13
C GLY A 784 9.45 -7.93 -17.04
N ASP A 785 8.98 -8.50 -15.93
CA ASP A 785 9.05 -9.92 -15.69
C ASP A 785 7.93 -10.36 -14.74
N HIS A 786 6.88 -10.98 -15.26
CA HIS A 786 5.70 -11.37 -14.48
C HIS A 786 5.96 -12.58 -13.55
N LYS A 787 7.17 -13.16 -13.58
CA LYS A 787 7.60 -14.26 -12.71
C LYS A 787 8.56 -13.80 -11.60
N GLN A 788 8.91 -12.52 -11.54
CA GLN A 788 9.50 -11.88 -10.35
C GLN A 788 8.40 -11.14 -9.57
N LEU A 789 8.72 -10.40 -8.50
CA LEU A 789 7.67 -9.92 -7.58
C LEU A 789 6.67 -8.97 -8.25
N ARG A 790 5.42 -9.10 -7.81
CA ARG A 790 4.32 -8.18 -8.03
C ARG A 790 4.48 -6.90 -7.18
N PRO A 791 3.81 -5.79 -7.55
CA PRO A 791 3.68 -4.63 -6.66
C PRO A 791 3.23 -5.00 -5.24
N PHE A 792 3.76 -4.29 -4.25
CA PHE A 792 3.39 -4.48 -2.84
C PHE A 792 2.12 -3.69 -2.49
N ILE A 793 1.17 -4.35 -1.83
CA ILE A 793 -0.15 -3.86 -1.38
C ILE A 793 -0.57 -4.60 -0.10
N ASN A 794 -1.69 -4.21 0.52
CA ASN A 794 -2.34 -4.98 1.59
C ASN A 794 -2.82 -6.36 1.10
N TYR A 795 -2.55 -7.40 1.90
CA TYR A 795 -2.84 -8.80 1.53
C TYR A 795 -4.33 -9.07 1.21
N LYS A 796 -5.28 -8.35 1.85
CA LYS A 796 -6.73 -8.49 1.59
C LYS A 796 -7.12 -8.31 0.11
N LEU A 797 -6.32 -7.58 -0.67
CA LEU A 797 -6.61 -7.21 -2.07
C LEU A 797 -5.73 -7.97 -3.09
N SER A 798 -4.88 -8.88 -2.61
CA SER A 798 -3.86 -9.56 -3.42
C SER A 798 -4.35 -10.81 -4.17
N VAL A 799 -3.64 -11.17 -5.24
CA VAL A 799 -3.81 -12.46 -5.95
C VAL A 799 -3.59 -13.64 -5.00
N GLU A 800 -2.57 -13.54 -4.14
CA GLU A 800 -2.17 -14.55 -3.15
C GLU A 800 -3.21 -14.77 -2.03
N LYS A 801 -4.26 -13.94 -1.98
CA LYS A 801 -5.41 -14.09 -1.07
C LYS A 801 -6.58 -14.85 -1.70
N GLY A 802 -6.69 -14.88 -3.03
CA GLY A 802 -7.69 -15.67 -3.76
C GLY A 802 -9.12 -15.12 -3.77
N ASP A 803 -9.39 -13.93 -3.20
CA ASP A 803 -10.74 -13.33 -3.16
C ASP A 803 -11.17 -12.68 -4.50
N GLY A 804 -10.28 -12.64 -5.51
CA GLY A 804 -10.58 -12.18 -6.88
C GLY A 804 -10.51 -10.66 -7.09
N TYR A 805 -9.90 -9.92 -6.16
CA TYR A 805 -9.62 -8.49 -6.31
C TYR A 805 -8.36 -8.22 -7.14
N ASP A 806 -7.34 -9.06 -7.00
CA ASP A 806 -6.14 -9.12 -7.84
C ASP A 806 -5.37 -7.79 -8.03
N LEU A 807 -5.43 -6.85 -7.07
CA LEU A 807 -4.90 -5.48 -7.24
C LEU A 807 -3.38 -5.45 -7.50
N ASN A 808 -2.63 -6.44 -6.99
CA ASN A 808 -1.20 -6.56 -7.27
C ASN A 808 -0.86 -7.27 -8.58
N ARG A 809 -1.84 -7.75 -9.35
CA ARG A 809 -1.56 -8.19 -10.72
C ARG A 809 -1.26 -6.96 -11.57
N SER A 810 -0.01 -6.82 -12.00
CA SER A 810 0.37 -5.74 -12.91
C SER A 810 -0.35 -5.87 -14.25
N MET A 811 -0.56 -4.75 -14.96
CA MET A 811 -1.11 -4.76 -16.32
C MET A 811 -0.31 -5.69 -17.24
N PHE A 812 1.01 -5.73 -17.05
CA PHE A 812 1.95 -6.59 -17.77
C PHE A 812 1.68 -8.09 -17.52
N GLU A 813 1.55 -8.51 -16.26
CA GLU A 813 1.16 -9.88 -15.91
C GLU A 813 -0.24 -10.21 -16.47
N ARG A 814 -1.22 -9.32 -16.26
CA ARG A 814 -2.61 -9.51 -16.68
C ARG A 814 -2.75 -9.77 -18.17
N LEU A 815 -2.07 -8.99 -19.01
CA LEU A 815 -2.10 -9.15 -20.46
C LEU A 815 -1.43 -10.45 -20.91
N ILE A 816 -0.30 -10.84 -20.28
CA ILE A 816 0.39 -12.10 -20.60
C ILE A 816 -0.46 -13.31 -20.22
N LEU A 817 -1.06 -13.33 -19.02
CA LEU A 817 -1.98 -14.39 -18.59
C LEU A 817 -3.26 -14.47 -19.45
N GLN A 818 -3.63 -13.39 -20.13
CA GLN A 818 -4.77 -13.34 -21.07
C GLN A 818 -4.41 -13.76 -22.50
N GLY A 819 -3.15 -14.16 -22.75
CA GLY A 819 -2.69 -14.59 -24.09
C GLY A 819 -2.27 -13.45 -25.02
N TYR A 820 -2.03 -12.24 -24.50
CA TYR A 820 -1.47 -11.17 -25.31
C TYR A 820 -0.04 -11.53 -25.76
N THR A 821 0.25 -11.30 -27.04
CA THR A 821 1.54 -11.68 -27.64
C THR A 821 2.65 -10.81 -27.07
N HIS A 822 3.67 -11.46 -26.51
CA HIS A 822 4.84 -10.81 -25.92
C HIS A 822 6.12 -11.50 -26.41
N GLN A 823 7.24 -10.80 -26.38
CA GLN A 823 8.56 -11.39 -26.62
C GLN A 823 9.21 -11.81 -25.30
N VAL A 824 10.07 -12.83 -25.34
CA VAL A 824 10.81 -13.32 -24.18
C VAL A 824 12.30 -13.30 -24.50
N LEU A 825 13.08 -12.52 -23.75
CA LEU A 825 14.55 -12.52 -23.82
C LEU A 825 15.08 -13.86 -23.29
N ALA A 826 15.90 -14.56 -24.05
CA ALA A 826 16.36 -15.92 -23.74
C ALA A 826 17.76 -15.95 -23.10
N GLN A 827 18.69 -15.11 -23.57
CA GLN A 827 20.10 -15.22 -23.20
C GLN A 827 20.44 -14.42 -21.93
N GLN A 828 20.93 -15.09 -20.89
CA GLN A 828 21.30 -14.48 -19.61
C GLN A 828 22.80 -14.23 -19.50
N HIS A 829 23.17 -13.08 -18.92
CA HIS A 829 24.52 -12.55 -18.89
C HIS A 829 25.08 -12.35 -17.45
N ARG A 830 24.33 -12.76 -16.41
CA ARG A 830 24.57 -12.46 -14.98
C ARG A 830 25.19 -13.64 -14.24
N MET A 831 24.46 -14.76 -14.19
CA MET A 831 24.70 -15.92 -13.33
C MET A 831 25.69 -16.88 -14.00
N ARG A 832 26.46 -17.65 -13.23
CA ARG A 832 27.14 -18.85 -13.76
C ARG A 832 26.13 -19.98 -14.06
N PRO A 833 26.42 -20.91 -15.00
CA PRO A 833 25.49 -21.95 -15.44
C PRO A 833 24.88 -22.79 -14.32
N GLU A 834 25.64 -23.08 -13.27
CA GLU A 834 25.18 -23.91 -12.14
C GLU A 834 24.05 -23.23 -11.35
N ILE A 835 24.07 -21.89 -11.26
CA ILE A 835 23.04 -21.09 -10.61
C ILE A 835 21.85 -20.87 -11.56
N SER A 836 22.12 -20.54 -12.82
CA SER A 836 21.05 -20.34 -13.82
C SER A 836 20.29 -21.63 -14.11
N ASN A 837 20.89 -22.80 -13.92
CA ASN A 837 20.25 -24.09 -14.13
C ASN A 837 19.06 -24.33 -13.18
N LEU A 838 19.14 -23.84 -11.93
CA LEU A 838 18.02 -23.88 -10.99
C LEU A 838 16.87 -22.99 -11.50
N VAL A 839 17.18 -21.73 -11.85
CA VAL A 839 16.23 -20.74 -12.37
C VAL A 839 15.59 -21.19 -13.70
N ARG A 840 16.34 -21.90 -14.54
CA ARG A 840 15.88 -22.51 -15.80
C ARG A 840 14.80 -23.56 -15.54
N HIS A 841 15.09 -24.56 -14.72
CA HIS A 841 14.18 -25.69 -14.47
C HIS A 841 12.97 -25.30 -13.62
N LEU A 842 13.13 -24.35 -12.68
CA LEU A 842 12.04 -23.90 -11.80
C LEU A 842 11.13 -22.83 -12.41
N THR A 843 11.59 -22.04 -13.40
CA THR A 843 10.85 -20.82 -13.79
C THR A 843 10.93 -20.46 -15.28
N TYR A 844 12.08 -20.67 -15.94
CA TYR A 844 12.30 -20.27 -17.34
C TYR A 844 13.00 -21.37 -18.18
N PRO A 845 12.27 -22.39 -18.67
CA PRO A 845 12.87 -23.48 -19.44
C PRO A 845 13.63 -23.05 -20.71
N THR A 846 13.34 -21.86 -21.24
CA THR A 846 13.98 -21.25 -22.42
C THR A 846 15.22 -20.41 -22.10
N LEU A 847 15.70 -20.40 -20.86
CA LEU A 847 16.84 -19.57 -20.42
C LEU A 847 18.20 -20.15 -20.88
N ILE A 848 18.95 -19.39 -21.67
CA ILE A 848 20.23 -19.79 -22.28
C ILE A 848 21.37 -19.01 -21.63
N ASP A 849 22.51 -19.66 -21.39
CA ASP A 849 23.69 -19.03 -20.77
C ASP A 849 24.58 -18.35 -21.82
N ALA A 850 24.82 -17.04 -21.69
CA ALA A 850 25.74 -16.33 -22.59
C ALA A 850 27.18 -16.84 -22.44
N PRO A 851 28.01 -16.85 -23.50
CA PRO A 851 29.40 -17.31 -23.42
C PRO A 851 30.22 -16.69 -22.27
N LYS A 852 30.02 -15.40 -21.96
CA LYS A 852 30.68 -14.70 -20.82
C LYS A 852 30.26 -15.12 -19.40
N THR A 853 29.39 -16.13 -19.29
CA THR A 853 29.01 -16.75 -18.00
C THR A 853 29.75 -18.06 -17.74
N GLN A 854 30.29 -18.68 -18.79
CA GLN A 854 31.09 -19.90 -18.74
C GLN A 854 32.48 -19.62 -18.17
N GLY A 855 33.15 -20.65 -17.63
CA GLY A 855 34.57 -20.59 -17.25
C GLY A 855 34.91 -19.59 -16.14
N ARG A 856 33.95 -19.20 -15.30
CA ARG A 856 34.21 -18.31 -14.16
C ARG A 856 35.01 -19.04 -13.06
N PRO A 857 35.90 -18.34 -12.33
CA PRO A 857 36.62 -18.92 -11.20
C PRO A 857 35.68 -19.51 -10.15
N ASP A 858 36.13 -20.58 -9.51
CA ASP A 858 35.41 -21.19 -8.40
C ASP A 858 35.61 -20.44 -7.08
N LEU A 859 34.67 -20.63 -6.16
CA LEU A 859 34.64 -20.01 -4.85
C LEU A 859 35.88 -20.43 -4.02
N LEU A 860 36.71 -19.45 -3.69
CA LEU A 860 37.90 -19.62 -2.88
C LEU A 860 37.52 -20.12 -1.48
N GLY A 861 38.30 -21.05 -0.94
CA GLY A 861 38.08 -21.69 0.37
C GLY A 861 36.96 -22.75 0.40
N HIS A 862 36.28 -23.04 -0.70
CA HIS A 862 35.09 -23.89 -0.73
C HIS A 862 35.18 -25.02 -1.77
N SER A 863 34.45 -26.13 -1.57
CA SER A 863 34.40 -27.24 -2.55
C SER A 863 33.29 -27.12 -3.59
N SER A 864 32.37 -26.16 -3.45
CA SER A 864 31.26 -25.91 -4.39
C SER A 864 30.94 -24.42 -4.51
N ASN A 865 30.32 -24.04 -5.62
CA ASN A 865 29.82 -22.69 -5.90
C ASN A 865 28.33 -22.52 -5.60
N VAL A 866 27.59 -23.64 -5.51
CA VAL A 866 26.20 -23.71 -5.09
C VAL A 866 26.14 -24.64 -3.89
N ILE A 867 25.72 -24.10 -2.75
CA ILE A 867 25.74 -24.78 -1.45
C ILE A 867 24.38 -24.56 -0.78
N PHE A 868 23.72 -25.64 -0.38
CA PHE A 868 22.64 -25.63 0.58
C PHE A 868 23.11 -26.30 1.87
N VAL A 869 23.15 -25.54 2.95
CA VAL A 869 23.45 -26.00 4.32
C VAL A 869 22.13 -26.37 4.99
N ASP A 870 21.87 -27.68 5.06
CA ASP A 870 20.67 -28.26 5.65
C ASP A 870 20.82 -28.45 7.17
N HIS A 871 19.75 -28.18 7.92
CA HIS A 871 19.75 -28.31 9.39
C HIS A 871 18.35 -28.52 9.98
N GLU A 872 18.28 -29.11 11.17
CA GLU A 872 17.02 -29.28 11.92
C GLU A 872 16.82 -28.26 13.06
N HIS A 873 17.70 -27.26 13.17
CA HIS A 873 17.60 -26.19 14.18
C HIS A 873 16.35 -25.33 13.98
N ARG A 874 15.42 -25.44 14.94
CA ARG A 874 14.11 -24.79 14.96
C ARG A 874 14.18 -23.27 14.99
N GLU A 875 13.17 -22.63 14.39
CA GLU A 875 12.98 -21.18 14.47
C GLU A 875 12.78 -20.72 15.92
N ASP A 876 13.27 -19.52 16.25
CA ASP A 876 13.23 -19.00 17.62
C ASP A 876 11.77 -18.92 18.11
N ARG A 877 11.50 -19.35 19.34
CA ARG A 877 10.24 -19.00 20.02
C ARG A 877 10.27 -17.51 20.33
N VAL A 878 9.25 -16.80 19.89
CA VAL A 878 9.09 -15.36 20.15
C VAL A 878 7.76 -15.15 20.86
N ASP A 879 7.82 -15.01 22.17
CA ASP A 879 6.66 -14.68 23.01
C ASP A 879 6.27 -13.22 22.73
N LEU A 880 5.21 -13.04 21.94
CA LEU A 880 4.73 -11.73 21.49
C LEU A 880 3.26 -11.55 21.81
N ASP A 881 2.92 -10.36 22.28
CA ASP A 881 1.54 -9.93 22.43
C ASP A 881 0.88 -9.86 21.05
N LYS A 882 -0.21 -10.62 20.86
CA LYS A 882 -0.82 -10.91 19.55
C LYS A 882 -1.44 -9.69 18.84
N ARG A 883 -1.29 -8.49 19.39
CA ARG A 883 -1.90 -7.24 18.93
C ARG A 883 -0.98 -6.36 18.08
N LYS A 884 0.36 -6.49 18.19
CA LYS A 884 1.29 -5.47 17.66
C LYS A 884 2.18 -5.91 16.48
N VAL A 885 2.53 -7.19 16.35
CA VAL A 885 3.54 -7.65 15.38
C VAL A 885 2.93 -8.44 14.21
N ASN A 886 3.23 -8.01 12.98
CA ASN A 886 2.84 -8.69 11.74
C ASN A 886 3.63 -10.01 11.57
N GLU A 887 3.03 -11.07 11.01
CA GLU A 887 3.69 -12.37 10.80
C GLU A 887 5.06 -12.24 10.11
N ARG A 888 5.18 -11.35 9.12
CA ARG A 888 6.43 -11.08 8.37
C ARG A 888 7.59 -10.58 9.25
N ALA A 889 7.26 -9.98 10.38
CA ALA A 889 8.21 -9.42 11.34
C ALA A 889 8.55 -10.39 12.48
N SER A 890 7.66 -11.33 12.79
CA SER A 890 7.82 -12.23 13.95
C SER A 890 8.94 -13.28 13.84
N LYS A 891 9.27 -13.74 12.63
CA LYS A 891 10.10 -14.95 12.43
C LYS A 891 11.60 -14.64 12.34
N ARG A 892 12.39 -15.40 13.10
CA ARG A 892 13.86 -15.41 13.11
C ARG A 892 14.40 -16.80 13.49
N ASN A 893 15.65 -17.08 13.15
CA ASN A 893 16.38 -18.29 13.51
C ASN A 893 17.83 -17.90 13.87
N THR A 894 18.17 -17.97 15.15
CA THR A 894 19.48 -17.55 15.66
C THR A 894 20.62 -18.43 15.13
N PHE A 895 20.41 -19.74 14.95
CA PHE A 895 21.42 -20.64 14.37
C PHE A 895 21.79 -20.22 12.94
N GLU A 896 20.79 -19.98 12.09
CA GLU A 896 21.02 -19.50 10.72
C GLU A 896 21.75 -18.15 10.69
N ALA A 897 21.44 -17.24 11.61
CA ALA A 897 22.08 -15.92 11.68
C ALA A 897 23.57 -16.04 12.08
N GLN A 898 23.90 -16.92 13.02
CA GLN A 898 25.28 -17.22 13.42
C GLN A 898 26.06 -17.93 12.31
N MET A 899 25.45 -18.93 11.64
CA MET A 899 26.06 -19.61 10.49
C MET A 899 26.31 -18.66 9.32
N ALA A 900 25.39 -17.72 9.05
CA ALA A 900 25.58 -16.68 8.05
C ALA A 900 26.76 -15.75 8.41
N LEU A 901 26.88 -15.30 9.67
CA LEU A 901 28.01 -14.48 10.12
C LEU A 901 29.34 -15.23 9.94
N LYS A 902 29.43 -16.47 10.43
CA LYS A 902 30.65 -17.29 10.35
C LYS A 902 31.05 -17.56 8.89
N THR A 903 30.08 -17.84 8.01
CA THR A 903 30.29 -17.96 6.56
C THR A 903 30.84 -16.67 5.94
N VAL A 904 30.27 -15.51 6.28
CA VAL A 904 30.75 -14.20 5.80
C VAL A 904 32.15 -13.88 6.32
N LYS A 905 32.45 -14.17 7.59
CA LYS A 905 33.80 -14.05 8.16
C LYS A 905 34.80 -14.92 7.42
N TYR A 906 34.45 -16.17 7.13
CA TYR A 906 35.31 -17.09 6.38
C TYR A 906 35.58 -16.58 4.96
N LEU A 907 34.58 -16.07 4.26
CA LEU A 907 34.75 -15.42 2.94
C LEU A 907 35.68 -14.20 2.99
N LEU A 908 35.54 -13.33 4.00
CA LEU A 908 36.46 -12.21 4.22
C LEU A 908 37.90 -12.70 4.52
N GLN A 909 38.05 -13.82 5.24
CA GLN A 909 39.35 -14.47 5.45
C GLN A 909 39.94 -15.05 4.15
N GLN A 910 39.16 -15.35 3.11
CA GLN A 910 39.65 -15.70 1.76
C GLN A 910 40.13 -14.48 0.93
N ASN A 911 40.06 -13.26 1.48
CA ASN A 911 40.26 -11.99 0.77
C ASN A 911 39.14 -11.62 -0.23
N TYR A 912 37.91 -12.10 -0.05
CA TYR A 912 36.78 -11.50 -0.75
C TYR A 912 36.53 -10.07 -0.25
N ASP A 913 36.29 -9.14 -1.17
CA ASP A 913 35.95 -7.76 -0.82
C ASP A 913 34.54 -7.70 -0.21
N SER A 914 34.33 -6.85 0.79
CA SER A 914 33.08 -6.81 1.53
C SER A 914 31.90 -6.26 0.70
N SER A 915 32.15 -5.55 -0.39
CA SER A 915 31.12 -5.20 -1.39
C SER A 915 30.79 -6.31 -2.38
N SER A 916 31.54 -7.41 -2.41
CA SER A 916 31.26 -8.58 -3.28
C SER A 916 30.32 -9.61 -2.63
N ILE A 917 29.92 -9.37 -1.38
CA ILE A 917 29.13 -10.27 -0.54
C ILE A 917 27.84 -9.55 -0.10
N VAL A 918 26.69 -10.21 -0.23
CA VAL A 918 25.43 -9.77 0.38
C VAL A 918 24.79 -10.90 1.18
N VAL A 919 24.14 -10.56 2.30
CA VAL A 919 23.32 -11.50 3.07
C VAL A 919 21.84 -11.18 2.86
N LEU A 920 21.06 -12.19 2.47
CA LEU A 920 19.63 -12.08 2.19
C LEU A 920 18.80 -12.93 3.14
N THR A 921 17.62 -12.44 3.47
CA THR A 921 16.60 -13.19 4.23
C THR A 921 15.20 -12.79 3.78
N PRO A 922 14.20 -13.69 3.84
CA PRO A 922 12.82 -13.31 3.58
C PRO A 922 12.22 -12.43 4.69
N TYR A 923 12.62 -12.65 5.94
CA TYR A 923 11.89 -12.18 7.12
C TYR A 923 12.53 -10.97 7.77
N LEU A 924 11.71 -9.98 8.16
CA LEU A 924 12.20 -8.78 8.83
C LEU A 924 12.74 -9.09 10.24
N GLY A 925 12.13 -10.04 10.96
CA GLY A 925 12.64 -10.51 12.25
C GLY A 925 14.02 -11.14 12.14
N GLN A 926 14.27 -11.92 11.09
CA GLN A 926 15.59 -12.47 10.80
C GLN A 926 16.56 -11.41 10.30
N LEU A 927 16.11 -10.41 9.54
CA LEU A 927 16.97 -9.30 9.14
C LEU A 927 17.44 -8.51 10.36
N LYS A 928 16.55 -8.31 11.35
CA LYS A 928 16.92 -7.74 12.65
C LYS A 928 17.91 -8.64 13.39
N ARG A 929 17.68 -9.96 13.43
CA ARG A 929 18.57 -10.89 14.10
C ARG A 929 19.96 -10.97 13.46
N LEU A 930 20.02 -10.91 12.13
CA LEU A 930 21.25 -10.76 11.36
C LEU A 930 21.96 -9.45 11.70
N GLN A 931 21.25 -8.31 11.77
CA GLN A 931 21.84 -7.03 12.18
C GLN A 931 22.52 -7.16 13.56
N GLU A 932 21.80 -7.66 14.57
CA GLU A 932 22.32 -7.84 15.93
C GLU A 932 23.59 -8.70 15.97
N VAL A 933 23.53 -9.90 15.37
CA VAL A 933 24.65 -10.84 15.36
C VAL A 933 25.84 -10.27 14.56
N PHE A 934 25.59 -9.58 13.46
CA PHE A 934 26.67 -9.00 12.63
C PHE A 934 27.35 -7.80 13.32
N GLU A 935 26.60 -6.97 14.05
CA GLU A 935 27.13 -5.82 14.80
C GLU A 935 28.09 -6.22 15.95
N GLU A 936 28.19 -7.50 16.32
CA GLU A 936 29.21 -7.99 17.25
C GLU A 936 30.63 -7.94 16.64
N GLU A 937 30.78 -8.19 15.33
CA GLU A 937 32.08 -8.38 14.67
C GLU A 937 32.33 -7.52 13.42
N VAL A 938 31.31 -7.33 12.58
CA VAL A 938 31.37 -6.57 11.31
C VAL A 938 30.49 -5.31 11.39
N GLU A 939 30.39 -4.54 10.31
CA GLU A 939 29.45 -3.42 10.22
C GLU A 939 28.32 -3.81 9.24
N ALA A 940 27.11 -4.01 9.75
CA ALA A 940 25.93 -4.35 8.95
C ALA A 940 25.38 -3.10 8.23
N VAL A 941 25.14 -3.21 6.92
CA VAL A 941 24.61 -2.11 6.09
C VAL A 941 23.23 -2.50 5.54
N LEU A 942 22.21 -1.79 5.99
CA LEU A 942 20.81 -1.91 5.56
C LEU A 942 20.49 -0.87 4.48
N SER A 943 19.49 -1.13 3.63
CA SER A 943 18.92 -0.08 2.77
C SER A 943 17.93 0.79 3.55
N ASN A 944 17.66 2.03 3.09
CA ASN A 944 16.63 2.88 3.70
C ASN A 944 15.25 2.18 3.72
N SER A 945 14.91 1.41 2.68
CA SER A 945 13.66 0.64 2.62
C SER A 945 13.64 -0.51 3.63
N ASP A 946 14.77 -1.16 3.89
CA ASP A 946 14.86 -2.19 4.93
C ASP A 946 14.73 -1.58 6.33
N VAL A 947 15.39 -0.45 6.58
CA VAL A 947 15.25 0.32 7.83
C VAL A 947 13.79 0.69 8.05
N THR A 948 13.14 1.37 7.11
CA THR A 948 11.72 1.78 7.25
C THR A 948 10.76 0.59 7.35
N ASN A 949 11.07 -0.56 6.73
CA ASN A 949 10.30 -1.78 6.94
C ASN A 949 10.47 -2.37 8.35
N LEU A 950 11.67 -2.33 8.94
CA LEU A 950 11.92 -2.72 10.33
C LEU A 950 11.22 -1.76 11.31
N GLU A 951 11.25 -0.45 11.03
CA GLU A 951 10.57 0.59 11.80
C GLU A 951 9.03 0.43 11.76
N LYS A 952 8.42 0.30 10.57
CA LYS A 952 6.95 0.12 10.39
C LYS A 952 6.39 -1.15 11.07
N ASN A 953 7.25 -2.07 11.48
CA ASN A 953 6.92 -3.32 12.16
C ASN A 953 7.45 -3.41 13.61
N GLY A 954 8.01 -2.35 14.18
CA GLY A 954 8.44 -2.31 15.60
C GLY A 954 9.66 -3.17 15.93
N LEU A 955 10.48 -3.55 14.94
CA LEU A 955 11.66 -4.40 15.14
C LEU A 955 12.96 -3.63 15.43
N ILE A 956 12.98 -2.35 15.04
CA ILE A 956 13.94 -1.36 15.54
C ILE A 956 13.14 -0.15 15.99
N LYS A 957 13.69 0.60 16.95
CA LYS A 957 13.12 1.90 17.31
C LYS A 957 13.08 2.78 16.07
N HIS A 958 11.91 3.33 15.77
CA HIS A 958 11.75 4.33 14.70
C HIS A 958 12.71 5.50 14.95
N LYS A 959 13.18 6.14 13.88
CA LYS A 959 13.98 7.38 13.89
C LYS A 959 13.43 8.50 14.80
N SER A 960 12.15 8.45 15.15
CA SER A 960 11.43 9.38 16.04
C SER A 960 11.45 8.99 17.51
N GLU A 961 11.73 7.72 17.86
CA GLU A 961 11.73 7.20 19.25
C GLU A 961 13.14 7.18 19.85
N VAL A 962 14.18 7.36 19.03
CA VAL A 962 15.47 7.85 19.52
C VAL A 962 15.25 9.29 19.95
N ASN A 963 15.41 9.57 21.24
CA ASN A 963 15.19 10.89 21.83
C ASN A 963 15.95 11.95 20.99
N PRO A 964 15.27 12.97 20.43
CA PRO A 964 15.91 14.03 19.65
C PRO A 964 17.12 14.69 20.29
N SER A 965 17.24 14.75 21.62
CA SER A 965 18.47 15.21 22.27
C SER A 965 19.63 14.22 22.17
N GLU A 966 19.39 12.90 22.25
CA GLU A 966 20.42 11.87 21.99
C GLU A 966 20.81 11.85 20.51
N ARG A 967 19.83 11.98 19.61
CA ARG A 967 20.07 12.06 18.16
C ARG A 967 20.83 13.33 17.78
N TRP A 968 20.46 14.48 18.33
CA TRP A 968 21.18 15.76 18.19
C TRP A 968 22.59 15.68 18.77
N LYS A 969 22.79 15.11 19.97
CA LYS A 969 24.12 14.83 20.54
C LYS A 969 24.94 13.94 19.60
N SER A 970 24.35 12.91 18.99
CA SER A 970 25.03 12.04 18.01
C SER A 970 25.45 12.80 16.75
N LEU A 971 24.54 13.57 16.13
CA LEU A 971 24.83 14.42 14.96
C LEU A 971 25.93 15.45 15.27
N ASN A 972 25.89 16.07 16.45
CA ASN A 972 26.87 17.07 16.86
C ASN A 972 28.22 16.44 17.28
N ASN A 973 28.23 15.20 17.78
CA ASN A 973 29.43 14.40 18.00
C ASN A 973 30.08 13.93 16.68
N ALA A 974 29.28 13.59 15.66
CA ALA A 974 29.79 13.32 14.31
C ALA A 974 30.41 14.60 13.69
N ARG A 975 29.77 15.76 13.86
CA ARG A 975 30.31 17.06 13.43
C ARG A 975 31.60 17.44 14.17
N THR A 976 31.67 17.27 15.48
CA THR A 976 32.89 17.60 16.24
C THR A 976 34.02 16.62 15.98
N THR A 977 33.77 15.32 15.79
CA THR A 977 34.82 14.37 15.38
C THR A 977 35.35 14.63 13.97
N ALA A 978 34.51 15.09 13.03
CA ALA A 978 34.97 15.61 11.74
C ALA A 978 35.80 16.91 11.89
N ALA A 979 35.32 17.86 12.70
CA ALA A 979 35.97 19.17 12.91
C ALA A 979 37.27 19.13 13.76
N HIS A 980 37.58 18.00 14.39
CA HIS A 980 38.87 17.75 15.06
C HIS A 980 39.84 16.91 14.20
N GLY A 981 39.46 16.55 12.97
CA GLY A 981 40.34 15.84 12.04
C GLY A 981 41.46 16.70 11.46
N ASP A 982 41.30 18.03 11.43
CA ASP A 982 42.18 18.91 10.64
C ASP A 982 42.41 20.29 11.29
N LYS A 983 43.42 20.39 12.17
CA LYS A 983 43.92 21.66 12.75
C LYS A 983 45.42 21.60 13.07
N SER A 984 46.28 21.70 12.04
CA SER A 984 47.74 21.80 12.24
C SER A 984 48.46 22.79 11.30
N SER A 985 47.89 23.98 11.07
CA SER A 985 48.66 25.18 10.71
C SER A 985 47.82 26.45 10.86
N SER A 986 48.31 27.46 11.58
CA SER A 986 47.60 28.73 11.79
C SER A 986 48.19 29.85 10.94
N ALA A 987 47.38 30.43 10.05
CA ALA A 987 47.63 31.74 9.45
C ALA A 987 46.32 32.55 9.41
N LYS A 988 46.37 33.84 9.78
CA LYS A 988 45.23 34.76 9.70
C LYS A 988 45.30 35.55 8.40
N VAL A 989 44.20 35.61 7.65
CA VAL A 989 43.95 36.64 6.63
C VAL A 989 42.49 37.13 6.79
N PRO A 990 42.18 38.44 6.68
CA PRO A 990 40.82 38.95 6.89
C PRO A 990 39.86 38.73 5.71
N SER A 991 38.59 39.03 5.94
CA SER A 991 37.53 39.02 4.94
C SER A 991 37.63 40.15 3.92
N THR A 992 37.65 39.82 2.62
CA THR A 992 37.31 40.75 1.53
C THR A 992 36.42 40.08 0.48
N THR A 993 35.49 40.88 -0.02
CA THR A 993 34.60 40.68 -1.17
C THR A 993 35.19 39.89 -2.35
N PHE A 994 34.38 39.00 -2.92
CA PHE A 994 34.53 38.53 -4.31
C PHE A 994 33.44 39.17 -5.18
N GLU A 995 33.89 39.95 -6.16
CA GLU A 995 33.10 40.41 -7.31
C GLU A 995 33.92 40.12 -8.58
N GLN A 996 33.20 39.95 -9.70
CA GLN A 996 33.67 40.10 -11.08
C GLN A 996 34.59 39.03 -11.75
N LEU A 997 34.10 38.62 -12.94
CA LEU A 997 34.80 38.35 -14.20
C LEU A 997 35.58 37.02 -14.43
N ASP A 998 34.91 36.14 -15.19
CA ASP A 998 35.21 35.78 -16.58
C ASP A 998 36.55 35.13 -17.01
N ALA A 999 36.38 33.92 -17.57
CA ALA A 999 36.85 33.45 -18.89
C ALA A 999 38.28 32.92 -19.16
N ASP A 1000 38.27 31.88 -20.01
CA ASP A 1000 39.27 31.40 -20.98
C ASP A 1000 40.60 30.72 -20.59
N THR A 1001 41.02 29.83 -21.52
CA THR A 1001 42.39 29.29 -21.75
C THR A 1001 42.78 27.91 -21.18
N ILE A 1002 42.17 26.86 -21.76
CA ILE A 1002 42.84 25.85 -22.64
C ILE A 1002 43.94 24.87 -22.09
N ASP A 1003 43.80 23.60 -22.53
CA ASP A 1003 44.74 22.47 -22.64
C ASP A 1003 45.46 21.80 -21.44
N GLY A 1004 45.47 20.45 -21.48
CA GLY A 1004 46.76 19.74 -21.54
C GLY A 1004 46.91 18.35 -20.89
N LEU A 1005 47.05 17.32 -21.75
CA LEU A 1005 47.94 16.14 -21.58
C LEU A 1005 47.76 15.14 -20.40
N ASN A 1006 47.01 14.06 -20.69
CA ASN A 1006 47.46 12.65 -20.78
C ASN A 1006 48.45 11.96 -19.78
N HIS A 1007 48.15 10.68 -19.53
CA HIS A 1007 49.04 9.52 -19.30
C HIS A 1007 49.81 9.28 -17.96
N SER A 1008 49.11 8.57 -17.05
CA SER A 1008 49.43 7.17 -16.62
C SER A 1008 50.61 6.80 -15.67
N LYS A 1009 50.35 5.75 -14.87
CA LYS A 1009 51.27 4.78 -14.21
C LYS A 1009 52.23 5.26 -13.08
N LEU A 1010 51.90 4.81 -11.85
CA LEU A 1010 52.75 4.06 -10.87
C LEU A 1010 54.07 4.69 -10.34
N PRO A 1011 54.66 4.18 -9.23
CA PRO A 1011 54.13 3.31 -8.17
C PRO A 1011 54.18 3.96 -6.77
N VAL A 1012 53.81 3.21 -5.73
CA VAL A 1012 54.12 3.54 -4.32
C VAL A 1012 55.60 3.21 -4.03
N VAL A 1013 56.28 4.07 -3.26
CA VAL A 1013 57.53 3.76 -2.56
C VAL A 1013 57.41 4.24 -1.12
N GLU A 1014 57.59 3.33 -0.17
CA GLU A 1014 57.62 3.63 1.26
C GLU A 1014 58.98 4.21 1.65
N SER A 1015 59.02 5.04 2.70
CA SER A 1015 60.28 5.40 3.38
C SER A 1015 60.07 5.39 4.88
N GLU A 1016 60.90 4.62 5.58
CA GLU A 1016 60.89 4.52 7.04
C GLU A 1016 61.62 5.72 7.67
N ALA A 1017 61.06 6.26 8.76
CA ALA A 1017 61.77 7.15 9.67
C ALA A 1017 61.62 6.59 11.10
N ILE A 1018 62.74 6.22 11.72
CA ILE A 1018 62.76 5.56 13.03
C ILE A 1018 62.96 6.60 14.13
N GLU A 1019 61.96 6.78 15.00
CA GLU A 1019 62.18 7.32 16.34
C GLU A 1019 61.69 6.34 17.41
N ARG A 1020 62.48 6.22 18.50
CA ARG A 1020 62.27 5.23 19.56
C ARG A 1020 61.61 5.88 20.78
N GLY A 1021 60.30 5.61 20.98
CA GLY A 1021 59.55 6.01 22.17
C GLY A 1021 58.80 4.82 22.79
N ALA A 1022 58.79 4.72 24.12
CA ALA A 1022 58.21 3.58 24.84
C ALA A 1022 56.67 3.49 24.69
N PRO A 1023 56.08 2.29 24.64
CA PRO A 1023 54.68 2.12 24.22
C PRO A 1023 53.67 2.51 25.30
N LYS A 1024 52.87 3.55 25.02
CA LYS A 1024 51.54 3.71 25.63
C LYS A 1024 50.49 3.22 24.62
N ALA A 1025 49.69 2.23 25.03
CA ALA A 1025 48.86 1.43 24.14
C ALA A 1025 47.63 2.17 23.58
N ASN A 1026 47.85 3.05 22.61
CA ASN A 1026 46.76 3.73 21.90
C ASN A 1026 46.20 2.83 20.79
N ARG A 1027 45.28 1.93 21.15
CA ARG A 1027 44.59 1.01 20.20
C ARG A 1027 43.78 1.81 19.17
N ARG A 1028 44.39 2.16 18.02
CA ARG A 1028 43.68 2.53 16.79
C ARG A 1028 42.67 1.42 16.48
N ARG A 1029 41.36 1.68 16.70
CA ARG A 1029 40.29 0.77 16.27
C ARG A 1029 40.41 0.59 14.75
N LYS A 1030 40.76 -0.62 14.28
CA LYS A 1030 40.61 -0.97 12.86
C LYS A 1030 39.14 -0.75 12.49
N LYS A 1031 38.88 -0.10 11.35
CA LYS A 1031 37.51 -0.06 10.79
C LYS A 1031 37.06 -1.50 10.53
N ARG A 1032 35.83 -1.82 10.90
CA ARG A 1032 35.21 -3.11 10.58
C ARG A 1032 34.87 -3.16 9.08
N PRO A 1033 34.87 -4.35 8.45
CA PRO A 1033 34.37 -4.51 7.09
C PRO A 1033 32.85 -4.25 7.06
N LYS A 1034 32.37 -3.64 5.98
CA LYS A 1034 30.95 -3.30 5.78
C LYS A 1034 30.28 -4.36 4.91
N ILE A 1035 29.29 -5.06 5.44
CA ILE A 1035 28.55 -6.11 4.73
C ILE A 1035 27.10 -5.67 4.53
N GLN A 1036 26.61 -5.74 3.30
CA GLN A 1036 25.20 -5.45 3.03
C GLN A 1036 24.31 -6.61 3.50
N ILE A 1037 23.27 -6.28 4.27
CA ILE A 1037 22.19 -7.20 4.64
C ILE A 1037 20.85 -6.60 4.16
N SER A 1038 19.95 -7.43 3.62
CA SER A 1038 18.70 -6.95 2.99
C SER A 1038 17.61 -8.01 3.03
N THR A 1039 16.34 -7.59 3.00
CA THR A 1039 15.25 -8.51 2.63
C THR A 1039 15.33 -8.90 1.15
N ILE A 1040 14.83 -10.10 0.80
CA ILE A 1040 14.69 -10.54 -0.61
C ILE A 1040 13.87 -9.52 -1.41
N ASP A 1041 12.74 -9.07 -0.86
CA ASP A 1041 11.82 -8.13 -1.50
C ASP A 1041 12.51 -6.78 -1.82
N ASN A 1042 13.31 -6.21 -0.90
CA ASN A 1042 14.08 -4.97 -1.15
C ASN A 1042 15.35 -5.17 -2.01
N TYR A 1043 15.79 -6.43 -2.25
CA TYR A 1043 16.97 -6.74 -3.08
C TYR A 1043 16.63 -7.10 -4.54
N GLN A 1044 15.38 -6.89 -4.97
CA GLN A 1044 15.00 -6.96 -6.39
C GLN A 1044 15.77 -5.91 -7.23
N GLY A 1045 15.90 -6.17 -8.55
CA GLY A 1045 16.79 -5.45 -9.45
C GLY A 1045 18.30 -5.77 -9.25
N GLN A 1046 18.75 -5.76 -8.00
CA GLN A 1046 20.17 -5.88 -7.59
C GLN A 1046 20.81 -7.25 -7.94
N GLU A 1047 22.14 -7.28 -7.91
CA GLU A 1047 22.99 -8.48 -8.02
C GLU A 1047 24.27 -8.31 -7.19
N SER A 1048 24.85 -9.43 -6.74
CA SER A 1048 26.14 -9.50 -6.05
C SER A 1048 26.94 -10.70 -6.53
N ASP A 1049 28.27 -10.68 -6.37
CA ASP A 1049 29.11 -11.82 -6.75
C ASP A 1049 28.85 -13.06 -5.88
N ILE A 1050 28.68 -12.85 -4.58
CA ILE A 1050 28.38 -13.89 -3.60
C ILE A 1050 27.12 -13.51 -2.81
N VAL A 1051 26.18 -14.45 -2.73
CA VAL A 1051 24.97 -14.35 -1.91
C VAL A 1051 25.00 -15.42 -0.83
N VAL A 1052 24.83 -15.00 0.42
CA VAL A 1052 24.52 -15.88 1.56
C VAL A 1052 23.06 -15.67 1.93
N ALA A 1053 22.27 -16.73 2.03
CA ALA A 1053 20.83 -16.65 2.25
C ALA A 1053 20.37 -17.48 3.45
N SER A 1054 19.58 -16.87 4.34
CA SER A 1054 18.93 -17.54 5.48
C SER A 1054 17.43 -17.67 5.22
N LEU A 1055 16.91 -18.90 5.16
CA LEU A 1055 15.49 -19.20 4.87
C LEU A 1055 14.56 -19.07 6.08
N THR A 1056 15.12 -19.03 7.30
CA THR A 1056 14.49 -18.73 8.60
C THR A 1056 13.51 -19.76 9.15
N ARG A 1057 12.68 -20.39 8.33
CA ARG A 1057 11.59 -21.25 8.81
C ARG A 1057 12.09 -22.68 9.08
N SER A 1058 11.90 -23.12 10.32
CA SER A 1058 12.07 -24.51 10.74
C SER A 1058 11.04 -24.85 11.80
N ASN A 1059 9.99 -25.57 11.41
CA ASN A 1059 8.84 -25.93 12.26
C ASN A 1059 8.17 -27.23 11.77
N PRO A 1060 7.66 -28.08 12.68
CA PRO A 1060 7.05 -29.36 12.30
C PRO A 1060 5.70 -29.23 11.55
N GLU A 1061 5.07 -28.05 11.55
CA GLU A 1061 3.77 -27.80 10.91
C GLU A 1061 3.82 -27.63 9.38
N GLY A 1062 5.02 -27.44 8.80
CA GLY A 1062 5.22 -27.14 7.38
C GLY A 1062 4.84 -25.71 7.00
N GLU A 1063 5.02 -24.75 7.92
CA GLU A 1063 4.71 -23.34 7.70
C GLU A 1063 5.91 -22.57 7.16
N ILE A 1064 5.90 -22.30 5.85
CA ILE A 1064 6.94 -21.51 5.17
C ILE A 1064 6.55 -20.03 4.97
N GLY A 1065 5.33 -19.64 5.39
CA GLY A 1065 4.79 -18.29 5.21
C GLY A 1065 4.72 -17.88 3.73
N PHE A 1066 5.03 -16.62 3.45
CA PHE A 1066 5.00 -16.02 2.10
C PHE A 1066 6.08 -16.54 1.12
N LEU A 1067 6.95 -17.48 1.56
CA LEU A 1067 7.80 -18.27 0.66
C LEU A 1067 7.01 -19.34 -0.13
N SER A 1068 5.70 -19.45 0.08
CA SER A 1068 4.79 -20.14 -0.83
C SER A 1068 4.62 -19.45 -2.19
N SER A 1069 5.12 -18.22 -2.36
CA SER A 1069 5.23 -17.51 -3.65
C SER A 1069 6.49 -17.97 -4.41
N PRO A 1070 6.36 -18.56 -5.63
CA PRO A 1070 7.51 -18.94 -6.46
C PRO A 1070 8.30 -17.72 -6.95
N GLU A 1071 7.67 -16.55 -7.07
CA GLU A 1071 8.32 -15.32 -7.51
C GLU A 1071 9.44 -14.87 -6.55
N ARG A 1072 9.26 -15.09 -5.23
CA ARG A 1072 10.30 -14.82 -4.23
C ARG A 1072 11.48 -15.77 -4.32
N LEU A 1073 11.23 -17.07 -4.55
CA LEU A 1073 12.29 -18.04 -4.76
C LEU A 1073 13.09 -17.70 -6.04
N ASN A 1074 12.40 -17.35 -7.13
CA ASN A 1074 13.04 -16.89 -8.35
C ASN A 1074 13.92 -15.64 -8.12
N VAL A 1075 13.42 -14.63 -7.39
CA VAL A 1075 14.25 -13.46 -7.03
C VAL A 1075 15.48 -13.90 -6.23
N LEU A 1076 15.31 -14.68 -5.15
CA LEU A 1076 16.41 -15.20 -4.31
C LEU A 1076 17.53 -15.85 -5.13
N LEU A 1077 17.18 -16.89 -5.91
CA LEU A 1077 18.14 -17.69 -6.68
C LEU A 1077 18.91 -16.85 -7.73
N SER A 1078 18.30 -15.77 -8.22
CA SER A 1078 18.83 -14.95 -9.32
C SER A 1078 19.58 -13.68 -8.91
N ARG A 1079 19.92 -13.52 -7.63
CA ARG A 1079 20.75 -12.41 -7.13
C ARG A 1079 22.26 -12.67 -7.28
N ALA A 1080 22.68 -13.93 -7.26
CA ALA A 1080 24.08 -14.34 -7.27
C ALA A 1080 24.68 -14.34 -8.68
N ARG A 1081 25.93 -13.88 -8.82
CA ARG A 1081 26.69 -13.97 -10.08
C ARG A 1081 27.62 -15.19 -10.09
N ASN A 1082 28.38 -15.41 -9.01
CA ASN A 1082 29.48 -16.38 -8.97
C ASN A 1082 29.31 -17.48 -7.90
N ALA A 1083 28.65 -17.19 -6.77
CA ALA A 1083 28.33 -18.20 -5.76
C ALA A 1083 27.01 -17.93 -5.02
N LEU A 1084 26.30 -19.00 -4.70
CA LEU A 1084 25.05 -18.99 -3.96
C LEU A 1084 25.14 -19.98 -2.79
N ILE A 1085 25.11 -19.45 -1.56
CA ILE A 1085 25.08 -20.21 -0.32
C ILE A 1085 23.70 -20.00 0.32
N MET A 1086 22.95 -21.08 0.54
CA MET A 1086 21.66 -21.09 1.22
C MET A 1086 21.77 -21.87 2.52
N ILE A 1087 21.06 -21.44 3.57
CA ILE A 1087 21.02 -22.06 4.89
C ILE A 1087 19.54 -22.18 5.29
N GLY A 1088 19.09 -23.37 5.68
CA GLY A 1088 17.70 -23.61 6.07
C GLY A 1088 17.36 -25.09 6.32
N ASP A 1089 16.16 -25.34 6.82
CA ASP A 1089 15.64 -26.69 7.10
C ASP A 1089 14.88 -27.26 5.89
N SER A 1090 15.50 -28.17 5.12
CA SER A 1090 14.86 -28.76 3.95
C SER A 1090 13.61 -29.58 4.29
N SER A 1091 13.51 -30.13 5.50
CA SER A 1091 12.35 -30.92 5.94
C SER A 1091 11.10 -30.04 6.10
N THR A 1092 11.25 -28.82 6.63
CA THR A 1092 10.13 -27.86 6.78
C THR A 1092 9.59 -27.43 5.41
N PHE A 1093 10.47 -27.17 4.44
CA PHE A 1093 10.07 -26.75 3.09
C PHE A 1093 9.52 -27.90 2.24
N LYS A 1094 10.09 -29.12 2.32
CA LYS A 1094 9.55 -30.33 1.66
C LYS A 1094 8.17 -30.74 2.21
N ASN A 1095 7.84 -30.37 3.44
CA ASN A 1095 6.54 -30.63 4.07
C ASN A 1095 5.56 -29.44 4.03
N ALA A 1096 5.87 -28.39 3.26
CA ALA A 1096 5.03 -27.21 3.19
C ALA A 1096 3.57 -27.50 2.76
N ARG A 1097 2.60 -26.75 3.29
CA ARG A 1097 1.19 -26.85 2.86
C ARG A 1097 0.88 -26.12 1.57
N GLN A 1098 1.64 -25.06 1.26
CA GLN A 1098 1.55 -24.26 0.04
C GLN A 1098 2.95 -24.12 -0.56
N GLY A 1099 3.07 -24.13 -1.89
CA GLY A 1099 4.36 -24.05 -2.58
C GLY A 1099 5.23 -25.33 -2.54
N LYS A 1100 4.73 -26.42 -1.93
CA LYS A 1100 5.44 -27.70 -1.79
C LYS A 1100 6.07 -28.21 -3.09
N GLU A 1101 5.34 -28.12 -4.19
CA GLU A 1101 5.75 -28.63 -5.50
C GLU A 1101 7.08 -28.02 -5.96
N PHE A 1102 7.18 -26.69 -5.98
CA PHE A 1102 8.39 -26.01 -6.46
C PHE A 1102 9.54 -26.05 -5.45
N TRP A 1103 9.27 -26.08 -4.14
CA TRP A 1103 10.31 -26.32 -3.13
C TRP A 1103 10.86 -27.74 -3.22
N THR A 1104 10.01 -28.75 -3.40
CA THR A 1104 10.45 -30.15 -3.60
C THR A 1104 11.27 -30.29 -4.88
N HIS A 1105 10.86 -29.63 -5.97
CA HIS A 1105 11.63 -29.61 -7.22
C HIS A 1105 12.99 -28.89 -7.06
N LEU A 1106 13.07 -27.78 -6.30
CA LEU A 1106 14.35 -27.14 -5.95
C LEU A 1106 15.28 -28.13 -5.24
N PHE A 1107 14.79 -28.85 -4.23
CA PHE A 1107 15.62 -29.80 -3.51
C PHE A 1107 16.06 -30.98 -4.39
N GLN A 1108 15.22 -31.49 -5.28
CA GLN A 1108 15.65 -32.49 -6.26
C GLN A 1108 16.81 -31.97 -7.12
N LEU A 1109 16.72 -30.74 -7.63
CA LEU A 1109 17.79 -30.12 -8.44
C LEU A 1109 19.08 -29.90 -7.63
N LEU A 1110 18.97 -29.60 -6.33
CA LEU A 1110 20.12 -29.47 -5.42
C LEU A 1110 20.72 -30.83 -5.04
N GLU A 1111 19.92 -31.88 -4.92
CA GLU A 1111 20.36 -33.26 -4.66
C GLU A 1111 21.06 -33.85 -5.89
N ASP A 1112 20.44 -33.75 -7.07
CA ASP A 1112 21.00 -34.17 -8.36
C ASP A 1112 22.31 -33.42 -8.69
N GLY A 1113 22.36 -32.12 -8.40
CA GLY A 1113 23.54 -31.27 -8.56
C GLY A 1113 24.65 -31.47 -7.52
N LYS A 1114 24.42 -32.27 -6.46
CA LYS A 1114 25.32 -32.45 -5.31
C LYS A 1114 25.64 -31.12 -4.60
N HIS A 1115 24.60 -30.32 -4.41
CA HIS A 1115 24.64 -29.03 -3.74
C HIS A 1115 24.11 -29.08 -2.29
N MET A 1116 23.57 -30.20 -1.83
CA MET A 1116 23.12 -30.41 -0.44
C MET A 1116 24.28 -30.83 0.48
N TYR A 1117 24.44 -30.15 1.62
CA TYR A 1117 25.46 -30.42 2.64
C TYR A 1117 24.88 -30.26 4.06
N GLN A 1118 25.41 -31.01 5.02
CA GLN A 1118 25.04 -30.92 6.46
C GLN A 1118 25.84 -29.82 7.21
N GLY A 1119 26.35 -28.82 6.49
CA GLY A 1119 27.31 -27.83 6.97
C GLY A 1119 28.02 -27.13 5.80
N LEU A 1120 28.75 -26.05 6.05
CA LEU A 1120 29.50 -25.34 5.01
C LEU A 1120 30.71 -26.19 4.55
N PRO A 1121 30.82 -26.55 3.25
CA PRO A 1121 31.88 -27.42 2.75
C PRO A 1121 33.11 -26.61 2.30
N VAL A 1122 34.16 -26.66 3.11
CA VAL A 1122 35.38 -25.84 2.97
C VAL A 1122 36.59 -26.67 2.54
N LYS A 1123 37.59 -26.01 1.93
CA LYS A 1123 38.89 -26.57 1.57
C LYS A 1123 40.03 -25.57 1.79
N CYS A 1124 41.19 -26.03 2.24
CA CYS A 1124 42.39 -25.19 2.31
C CYS A 1124 42.91 -24.85 0.91
N GLN A 1125 43.39 -23.61 0.72
CA GLN A 1125 43.96 -23.16 -0.55
C GLN A 1125 45.33 -23.77 -0.84
N ASN A 1126 46.18 -23.81 0.18
CA ASN A 1126 47.53 -24.35 0.07
C ASN A 1126 47.53 -25.89 0.07
N HIS A 1127 46.47 -26.49 0.62
CA HIS A 1127 46.30 -27.93 0.74
C HIS A 1127 44.89 -28.34 0.27
N PRO A 1128 44.60 -28.39 -1.05
CA PRO A 1128 43.25 -28.67 -1.57
C PRO A 1128 42.64 -30.02 -1.15
N GLN A 1129 43.48 -30.97 -0.72
CA GLN A 1129 43.08 -32.25 -0.13
C GLN A 1129 42.54 -32.13 1.30
N ASN A 1130 42.88 -31.06 2.02
CA ASN A 1130 42.36 -30.78 3.36
C ASN A 1130 40.99 -30.12 3.24
N THR A 1131 39.93 -30.93 3.34
CA THR A 1131 38.54 -30.48 3.31
C THR A 1131 37.87 -30.67 4.67
N ALA A 1132 36.85 -29.86 4.97
CA ALA A 1132 36.03 -30.00 6.15
C ALA A 1132 34.57 -29.63 5.85
N ILE A 1133 33.66 -30.10 6.69
CA ILE A 1133 32.26 -29.68 6.71
C ILE A 1133 32.02 -29.03 8.07
N LEU A 1134 31.63 -27.75 8.05
CA LEU A 1134 31.40 -26.93 9.24
C LEU A 1134 29.88 -26.91 9.51
N GLN A 1135 29.43 -27.75 10.44
CA GLN A 1135 28.01 -27.99 10.73
C GLN A 1135 27.44 -26.97 11.73
N THR A 1136 28.32 -26.41 12.57
CA THR A 1136 28.00 -25.49 13.68
C THR A 1136 28.79 -24.18 13.55
N PRO A 1137 28.36 -23.09 14.20
CA PRO A 1137 29.15 -21.86 14.27
C PRO A 1137 30.54 -22.07 14.90
N GLU A 1138 30.64 -22.98 15.87
CA GLU A 1138 31.86 -23.33 16.61
C GLU A 1138 32.89 -24.04 15.73
N ASP A 1139 32.45 -24.89 14.78
CA ASP A 1139 33.32 -25.59 13.83
C ASP A 1139 34.27 -24.66 13.06
N PHE A 1140 33.85 -23.42 12.79
CA PHE A 1140 34.69 -22.44 12.10
C PHE A 1140 35.92 -22.05 12.93
N ASP A 1141 35.76 -21.92 14.25
CA ASP A 1141 36.85 -21.54 15.15
C ASP A 1141 37.72 -22.76 15.51
N GLU A 1142 37.14 -23.96 15.61
CA GLU A 1142 37.88 -25.20 15.90
C GLU A 1142 38.64 -25.76 14.68
N LYS A 1143 37.99 -25.85 13.52
CA LYS A 1143 38.53 -26.53 12.32
C LYS A 1143 39.17 -25.57 11.33
N CYS A 1144 38.89 -24.26 11.42
CA CYS A 1144 39.37 -23.24 10.49
C CYS A 1144 39.76 -21.90 11.16
N PRO A 1145 40.47 -21.87 12.31
CA PRO A 1145 40.71 -20.66 13.10
C PRO A 1145 41.33 -19.48 12.31
N GLU A 1146 42.25 -19.77 11.38
CA GLU A 1146 42.88 -18.76 10.51
C GLU A 1146 42.26 -18.67 9.10
N GLY A 1147 41.03 -19.18 8.93
CA GLY A 1147 40.30 -19.17 7.66
C GLY A 1147 40.98 -19.98 6.55
N ALA A 1148 41.46 -21.20 6.89
CA ALA A 1148 42.07 -22.16 5.96
C ALA A 1148 43.23 -21.59 5.10
N ARG A 1149 43.99 -20.64 5.66
CA ARG A 1149 45.23 -20.09 5.08
C ARG A 1149 46.48 -20.95 5.33
N HIS A 1150 46.36 -21.98 6.17
CA HIS A 1150 47.32 -23.05 6.38
C HIS A 1150 46.62 -24.40 6.23
#